data_AF-A0A1H2PXA5-F1
#
_entry.id   AF-A0A1H2PXA5-F1
#
_cell.length_a   1.000
_cell.length_b   1.000
_cell.length_c   1.000
_cell.angle_alpha   90.00
_cell.angle_beta   90.00
_cell.angle_gamma   90.00
#
_symmetry.space_group_name_H-M   'P 1'
#
loop_
_entity.id
_entity.type
_entity.pdbx_description
1 polymer ?
#
loop_
_entity_poly.entity_id
_entity_poly.type
_entity_poly.pdbx_seq_one_letter_code
_entity_poly.pdbx_strand_id
1 'polypeptide(L)'
;MAKQVFSTEFHGKTLTVEVGELAKQANGSCLVRYDDTVVLSTACAGNTPKDVDFFPLTVTYEEKMYSVGKIPGGFLKREGRPSEHGTLTARMIDRPIRPLFADGFRNEVQVVNTVMSVDPNASPEMAAMLGASIALSVSDIPFNGPIAGVNVGLIDGEYTINAGPELMEKSELNLEVAGTKFAINMVEADSKEVSEETMLNAILFGHEEIKKLIAFEEEIVAACGKEKMEVPLFTLDETIVHDVTEIANDRMKAAISIPGKLERYGAIDALKEEVVASYEEKEYADIAEHDSTIKQVKMVLDDLEKEEVRRLITEDKVRPDGRKLDEIRPLNAQVDLLPRVHGSALFTRGETQVMSVVTLGALSEIQKIDGLGNETEKRWMHHYNFPPYSVGETGRMGAPGRREIGHGYLGERALRQVMPSVEEFPYTIRAVAEVLESNGSSSQASICASTMALMAAGVPIKSPVAGIAMGLVTKGDNYTILTDIQGMEDHLGDMDFKVAGTSKGICALQMDIKIDGITKEILEEALAQAKKARAEIMDVILEAIPAPRDHLSPYAPKYATMRIEVDQIKDVIGKGGETINDIIEKCDDVKIDIDDEGLVTIYHYSQEAIDKAVKMIEDITRKANVGEIYDGKAVRVEDKYAFIELFPGTNGFLHVKDVAWDRTEKVSDVIKLGDIVKVKVTKITDKGVNVSKKALMPRPVKKEEKKEEAADE
;
A
#
# COMPACT_ATOMS: atom_id res chain seq x y z
N MET A 1 24.89 -34.20 -1.09
CA MET A 1 23.85 -35.25 -1.06
C MET A 1 23.37 -35.51 -2.48
N ALA A 2 22.80 -36.69 -2.77
CA ALA A 2 22.08 -36.91 -4.03
C ALA A 2 20.76 -36.12 -4.01
N LYS A 3 20.20 -35.83 -5.20
CA LYS A 3 18.90 -35.15 -5.32
C LYS A 3 17.81 -35.96 -4.61
N GLN A 4 17.07 -35.30 -3.72
CA GLN A 4 15.85 -35.83 -3.12
C GLN A 4 14.68 -34.92 -3.50
N VAL A 5 13.52 -35.52 -3.77
CA VAL A 5 12.32 -34.81 -4.22
C VAL A 5 11.15 -35.23 -3.34
N PHE A 6 10.48 -34.24 -2.77
CA PHE A 6 9.30 -34.39 -1.93
C PHE A 6 8.15 -33.63 -2.59
N SER A 7 6.94 -34.18 -2.56
CA SER A 7 5.78 -33.56 -3.20
C SER A 7 4.51 -33.79 -2.40
N THR A 8 3.65 -32.79 -2.34
CA THR A 8 2.33 -32.83 -1.71
C THR A 8 1.34 -31.97 -2.49
N GLU A 9 0.05 -32.20 -2.29
CA GLU A 9 -1.02 -31.37 -2.83
C GLU A 9 -1.49 -30.39 -1.76
N PHE A 10 -1.47 -29.09 -2.08
CA PHE A 10 -1.89 -28.04 -1.16
C PHE A 10 -2.89 -27.11 -1.85
N HIS A 11 -4.16 -27.18 -1.42
CA HIS A 11 -5.27 -26.39 -1.99
C HIS A 11 -5.40 -26.45 -3.52
N GLY A 12 -5.25 -27.66 -4.07
CA GLY A 12 -5.41 -27.92 -5.51
C GLY A 12 -4.20 -27.57 -6.37
N LYS A 13 -3.07 -27.25 -5.75
CA LYS A 13 -1.79 -26.97 -6.39
C LYS A 13 -0.73 -27.95 -5.92
N THR A 14 0.16 -28.35 -6.81
CA THR A 14 1.23 -29.28 -6.49
C THR A 14 2.40 -28.51 -5.89
N LEU A 15 2.78 -28.85 -4.65
CA LEU A 15 3.94 -28.30 -3.97
C LEU A 15 5.07 -29.33 -3.96
N THR A 16 6.19 -29.02 -4.61
CA THR A 16 7.35 -29.91 -4.74
C THR A 16 8.62 -29.24 -4.22
N VAL A 17 9.39 -29.95 -3.42
CA VAL A 17 10.67 -29.48 -2.86
C VAL A 17 11.79 -30.40 -3.29
N GLU A 18 12.85 -29.82 -3.87
CA GLU A 18 14.07 -30.54 -4.21
C GLU A 18 15.24 -30.10 -3.32
N VAL A 19 15.95 -31.08 -2.74
CA VAL A 19 17.12 -30.84 -1.87
C VAL A 19 18.33 -31.61 -2.41
N GLY A 20 19.52 -31.02 -2.27
CA GLY A 20 20.80 -31.72 -2.51
C GLY A 20 21.42 -31.55 -3.90
N GLU A 21 20.70 -30.99 -4.88
CA GLU A 21 21.21 -30.77 -6.25
C GLU A 21 21.84 -29.38 -6.45
N LEU A 22 21.11 -28.32 -6.05
CA LEU A 22 21.48 -26.93 -6.29
C LEU A 22 22.10 -26.27 -5.04
N ALA A 23 22.95 -25.27 -5.27
CA ALA A 23 23.59 -24.45 -4.22
C ALA A 23 24.29 -25.27 -3.11
N LYS A 24 24.92 -26.41 -3.46
CA LYS A 24 25.49 -27.39 -2.51
C LYS A 24 26.58 -26.87 -1.55
N GLN A 25 27.07 -25.65 -1.76
CA GLN A 25 28.05 -24.99 -0.89
C GLN A 25 27.39 -24.23 0.27
N ALA A 26 26.09 -23.98 0.22
CA ALA A 26 25.35 -23.37 1.32
C ALA A 26 25.23 -24.34 2.51
N ASN A 27 25.04 -23.80 3.72
CA ASN A 27 24.72 -24.60 4.90
C ASN A 27 23.42 -25.39 4.67
N GLY A 28 22.41 -24.77 4.04
CA GLY A 28 21.23 -25.46 3.53
C GLY A 28 20.68 -24.79 2.28
N SER A 29 20.04 -25.59 1.43
CA SER A 29 19.40 -25.10 0.22
C SER A 29 18.25 -26.00 -0.20
N CYS A 30 17.22 -25.41 -0.80
CA CYS A 30 16.15 -26.14 -1.46
C CYS A 30 15.63 -25.37 -2.68
N LEU A 31 15.09 -26.11 -3.64
CA LEU A 31 14.34 -25.56 -4.76
C LEU A 31 12.87 -25.90 -4.55
N VAL A 32 12.06 -24.89 -4.25
CA VAL A 32 10.61 -25.03 -4.06
C VAL A 32 9.92 -24.76 -5.39
N ARG A 33 8.99 -25.63 -5.76
CA ARG A 33 8.04 -25.45 -6.85
C ARG A 33 6.63 -25.47 -6.31
N TYR A 34 5.88 -24.40 -6.52
CA TYR A 34 4.45 -24.36 -6.26
C TYR A 34 3.77 -24.17 -7.61
N ASP A 35 3.25 -25.27 -8.15
CA ASP A 35 3.02 -25.42 -9.60
C ASP A 35 4.25 -24.95 -10.40
N ASP A 36 4.08 -24.00 -11.33
CA ASP A 36 5.14 -23.46 -12.18
C ASP A 36 5.91 -22.29 -11.53
N THR A 37 5.52 -21.84 -10.32
CA THR A 37 6.32 -20.89 -9.53
C THR A 37 7.50 -21.60 -8.89
N VAL A 38 8.72 -21.11 -9.14
CA VAL A 38 9.97 -21.73 -8.68
C VAL A 38 10.81 -20.73 -7.90
N VAL A 39 11.17 -21.09 -6.67
CA VAL A 39 12.05 -20.29 -5.80
C VAL A 39 13.23 -21.14 -5.33
N LEU A 40 14.45 -20.61 -5.52
CA LEU A 40 15.65 -21.16 -4.91
C LEU A 40 15.91 -20.44 -3.58
N SER A 41 15.86 -21.19 -2.49
CA SER A 41 16.14 -20.69 -1.15
C SER A 41 17.43 -21.28 -0.62
N THR A 42 18.29 -20.42 -0.06
CA THR A 42 19.58 -20.82 0.52
C THR A 42 19.79 -20.16 1.87
N ALA A 43 20.36 -20.89 2.82
CA ALA A 43 20.79 -20.38 4.11
C ALA A 43 22.29 -20.61 4.30
N CYS A 44 23.01 -19.57 4.73
CA CYS A 44 24.43 -19.60 5.03
C CYS A 44 24.67 -18.98 6.42
N ALA A 45 25.59 -19.55 7.19
CA ALA A 45 26.07 -18.99 8.45
C ALA A 45 27.58 -18.77 8.42
N GLY A 46 28.04 -17.69 9.05
CA GLY A 46 29.46 -17.48 9.33
C GLY A 46 30.00 -18.52 10.31
N ASN A 47 31.26 -18.92 10.15
CA ASN A 47 31.90 -19.92 11.02
C ASN A 47 32.25 -19.37 12.42
N THR A 48 32.29 -18.05 12.59
CA THR A 48 32.67 -17.40 13.84
C THR A 48 31.61 -16.39 14.25
N PRO A 49 31.28 -16.30 15.56
CA PRO A 49 30.45 -15.23 16.08
C PRO A 49 31.04 -13.86 15.72
N LYS A 50 30.16 -12.89 15.49
CA LYS A 50 30.54 -11.49 15.33
C LYS A 50 30.58 -10.82 16.70
N ASP A 51 31.52 -9.89 16.86
CA ASP A 51 31.58 -9.02 18.04
C ASP A 51 30.61 -7.85 17.88
N VAL A 52 29.32 -8.17 17.91
CA VAL A 52 28.19 -7.23 17.87
C VAL A 52 27.19 -7.59 18.96
N ASP A 53 26.39 -6.62 19.38
CA ASP A 53 25.38 -6.71 20.43
C ASP A 53 24.01 -7.21 19.93
N PHE A 54 23.88 -7.53 18.63
CA PHE A 54 22.64 -8.01 18.02
C PHE A 54 22.85 -9.28 17.19
N PHE A 55 21.77 -10.02 16.91
CA PHE A 55 21.80 -11.17 16.01
C PHE A 55 21.84 -10.71 14.53
N PRO A 56 22.96 -10.94 13.80
CA PRO A 56 23.11 -10.45 12.43
C PRO A 56 22.44 -11.39 11.41
N LEU A 57 21.11 -11.34 11.35
CA LEU A 57 20.31 -12.01 10.33
C LEU A 57 19.96 -11.05 9.18
N THR A 58 20.29 -11.46 7.96
CA THR A 58 19.88 -10.81 6.71
C THR A 58 19.02 -11.75 5.89
N VAL A 59 17.80 -11.33 5.57
CA VAL A 59 16.92 -12.01 4.62
C VAL A 59 16.77 -11.17 3.36
N THR A 60 16.96 -11.80 2.21
CA THR A 60 16.80 -11.18 0.90
C THR A 60 15.77 -11.95 0.07
N TYR A 61 14.88 -11.20 -0.58
CA TYR A 61 13.96 -11.71 -1.59
C TYR A 61 14.29 -11.06 -2.92
N GLU A 62 14.84 -11.85 -3.83
CA GLU A 62 15.41 -11.42 -5.10
C GLU A 62 14.41 -11.70 -6.22
N GLU A 63 13.73 -10.65 -6.66
CA GLU A 63 12.90 -10.67 -7.85
C GLU A 63 13.77 -10.59 -9.10
N LYS A 64 13.54 -11.51 -10.04
CA LYS A 64 14.24 -11.53 -11.32
C LYS A 64 13.24 -11.38 -12.45
N MET A 65 13.40 -10.39 -13.32
CA MET A 65 12.41 -10.13 -14.38
C MET A 65 12.32 -11.28 -15.39
N TYR A 66 13.40 -12.06 -15.53
CA TYR A 66 13.37 -13.28 -16.33
C TYR A 66 12.37 -14.32 -15.80
N SER A 67 12.00 -14.28 -14.51
CA SER A 67 11.04 -15.23 -13.92
C SER A 67 9.63 -15.10 -14.50
N VAL A 68 9.33 -13.94 -15.09
CA VAL A 68 8.09 -13.64 -15.84
C VAL A 68 8.38 -13.37 -17.32
N GLY A 69 9.57 -13.75 -17.82
CA GLY A 69 9.96 -13.59 -19.22
C GLY A 69 10.17 -12.13 -19.67
N LYS A 70 10.40 -11.19 -18.74
CA LYS A 70 10.59 -9.75 -19.03
C LYS A 70 12.06 -9.34 -18.96
N ILE A 71 12.42 -8.32 -19.75
CA ILE A 71 13.68 -7.57 -19.60
C ILE A 71 13.38 -6.35 -18.71
N PRO A 72 14.18 -6.03 -17.68
CA PRO A 72 13.93 -4.87 -16.81
C PRO A 72 13.70 -3.57 -17.59
N GLY A 73 12.72 -2.78 -17.18
CA GLY A 73 12.31 -1.55 -17.86
C GLY A 73 13.34 -0.42 -17.78
N GLY A 74 14.12 -0.38 -16.70
CA GLY A 74 15.13 0.65 -16.43
C GLY A 74 16.19 0.81 -17.53
N PHE A 75 16.88 1.96 -17.55
CA PHE A 75 17.86 2.32 -18.59
C PHE A 75 18.98 1.27 -18.73
N LEU A 76 19.44 0.69 -17.62
CA LEU A 76 20.52 -0.30 -17.59
C LEU A 76 20.10 -1.71 -18.04
N LYS A 77 18.79 -1.97 -18.20
CA LYS A 77 18.24 -3.31 -18.52
C LYS A 77 18.73 -4.42 -17.58
N ARG A 78 18.87 -4.07 -16.28
CA ARG A 78 19.33 -4.94 -15.20
C ARG A 78 18.57 -4.60 -13.92
N GLU A 79 18.26 -5.61 -13.11
CA GLU A 79 17.66 -5.44 -11.79
C GLU A 79 18.59 -4.58 -10.90
N GLY A 80 18.02 -3.52 -10.32
CA GLY A 80 18.73 -2.55 -9.52
C GLY A 80 18.52 -2.77 -8.02
N ARG A 81 18.14 -1.69 -7.31
CA ARG A 81 17.72 -1.79 -5.92
C ARG A 81 16.49 -2.71 -5.77
N PRO A 82 16.32 -3.38 -4.63
CA PRO A 82 15.11 -4.13 -4.32
C PRO A 82 13.85 -3.26 -4.52
N SER A 83 12.80 -3.87 -5.03
CA SER A 83 11.47 -3.24 -5.12
C SER A 83 10.86 -3.05 -3.73
N GLU A 84 9.80 -2.24 -3.63
CA GLU A 84 9.00 -2.14 -2.40
C GLU A 84 8.45 -3.52 -2.02
N HIS A 85 7.86 -4.22 -2.99
CA HIS A 85 7.34 -5.57 -2.84
C HIS A 85 8.41 -6.54 -2.32
N GLY A 86 9.56 -6.66 -2.97
CA GLY A 86 10.62 -7.56 -2.53
C GLY A 86 11.19 -7.21 -1.15
N THR A 87 11.23 -5.91 -0.80
CA THR A 87 11.62 -5.47 0.55
C THR A 87 10.61 -5.91 1.60
N LEU A 88 9.32 -5.80 1.30
CA LEU A 88 8.22 -6.21 2.18
C LEU A 88 8.19 -7.74 2.34
N THR A 89 8.31 -8.50 1.25
CA THR A 89 8.39 -9.97 1.31
C THR A 89 9.60 -10.45 2.11
N ALA A 90 10.76 -9.81 1.94
CA ALA A 90 11.92 -10.12 2.77
C ALA A 90 11.68 -9.83 4.26
N ARG A 91 10.95 -8.76 4.60
CA ARG A 91 10.54 -8.49 5.99
C ARG A 91 9.55 -9.53 6.49
N MET A 92 8.57 -9.91 5.67
CA MET A 92 7.56 -10.92 5.98
C MET A 92 8.19 -12.27 6.32
N ILE A 93 9.30 -12.64 5.68
CA ILE A 93 10.06 -13.87 5.97
C ILE A 93 10.97 -13.70 7.21
N ASP A 94 11.64 -12.55 7.37
CA ASP A 94 12.55 -12.24 8.50
C ASP A 94 11.82 -12.29 9.85
N ARG A 95 10.65 -11.65 9.93
CA ARG A 95 9.84 -11.50 11.16
C ARG A 95 9.57 -12.83 11.88
N PRO A 96 9.04 -13.89 11.24
CA PRO A 96 8.75 -15.16 11.89
C PRO A 96 9.98 -16.05 12.14
N ILE A 97 11.08 -15.95 11.36
CA ILE A 97 12.27 -16.79 11.61
C ILE A 97 13.19 -16.23 12.70
N ARG A 98 13.24 -14.90 12.86
CA ARG A 98 14.20 -14.23 13.76
C ARG A 98 14.08 -14.68 15.23
N PRO A 99 12.87 -14.81 15.82
CA PRO A 99 12.74 -15.25 17.21
C PRO A 99 13.13 -16.70 17.46
N LEU A 100 13.29 -17.51 16.40
CA LEU A 100 13.54 -18.95 16.51
C LEU A 100 15.04 -19.30 16.54
N PHE A 101 15.92 -18.31 16.56
CA PHE A 101 17.33 -18.52 16.85
C PHE A 101 17.57 -18.40 18.36
N ALA A 102 18.42 -19.26 18.90
CA ALA A 102 18.73 -19.26 20.34
C ALA A 102 19.29 -17.91 20.78
N ASP A 103 18.93 -17.48 21.99
CA ASP A 103 19.47 -16.26 22.57
C ASP A 103 21.01 -16.36 22.72
N GLY A 104 21.70 -15.23 22.51
CA GLY A 104 23.16 -15.19 22.45
C GLY A 104 23.78 -15.77 21.17
N PHE A 105 23.00 -16.22 20.18
CA PHE A 105 23.52 -16.63 18.88
C PHE A 105 23.96 -15.40 18.05
N ARG A 106 25.26 -15.29 17.77
CA ARG A 106 25.88 -14.11 17.13
C ARG A 106 26.60 -14.40 15.81
N ASN A 107 26.43 -15.59 15.26
CA ASN A 107 26.94 -15.89 13.92
C ASN A 107 26.10 -15.13 12.88
N GLU A 108 26.76 -14.54 11.89
CA GLU A 108 26.08 -13.89 10.78
C GLU A 108 25.33 -14.93 9.95
N VAL A 109 24.02 -14.75 9.79
CA VAL A 109 23.15 -15.63 9.00
C VAL A 109 22.58 -14.87 7.82
N GLN A 110 22.70 -15.45 6.62
CA GLN A 110 22.12 -14.92 5.41
C GLN A 110 21.17 -15.93 4.79
N VAL A 111 19.92 -15.51 4.58
CA VAL A 111 18.91 -16.26 3.84
C VAL A 111 18.60 -15.53 2.54
N VAL A 112 18.80 -16.19 1.41
CA VAL A 112 18.54 -15.63 0.07
C VAL A 112 17.47 -16.46 -0.62
N ASN A 113 16.39 -15.80 -1.03
CA ASN A 113 15.30 -16.38 -1.80
C ASN A 113 15.31 -15.77 -3.19
N THR A 114 15.62 -16.56 -4.22
CA THR A 114 15.67 -16.10 -5.61
C THR A 114 14.47 -16.63 -6.37
N VAL A 115 13.62 -15.72 -6.86
CA VAL A 115 12.46 -16.08 -7.69
C VAL A 115 12.94 -16.38 -9.10
N MET A 116 12.78 -17.63 -9.54
CA MET A 116 13.32 -18.12 -10.81
C MET A 116 12.26 -18.27 -11.90
N SER A 117 11.01 -18.52 -11.52
CA SER A 117 9.84 -18.68 -12.39
C SER A 117 8.61 -18.28 -11.60
N VAL A 118 7.62 -17.66 -12.23
CA VAL A 118 6.36 -17.27 -11.59
C VAL A 118 5.18 -17.72 -12.44
N ASP A 119 4.35 -18.57 -11.86
CA ASP A 119 2.95 -18.73 -12.23
C ASP A 119 2.14 -17.66 -11.47
N PRO A 120 1.38 -16.78 -12.17
CA PRO A 120 0.54 -15.78 -11.53
C PRO A 120 -0.45 -16.34 -10.49
N ASN A 121 -0.85 -17.61 -10.58
CA ASN A 121 -1.77 -18.23 -9.65
C ASN A 121 -1.09 -18.90 -8.44
N ALA A 122 0.24 -19.02 -8.42
CA ALA A 122 0.98 -19.67 -7.36
C ALA A 122 1.96 -18.68 -6.71
N SER A 123 1.66 -18.25 -5.48
CA SER A 123 2.40 -17.19 -4.79
C SER A 123 3.90 -17.53 -4.61
N PRO A 124 4.81 -16.69 -5.16
CA PRO A 124 6.24 -16.84 -4.91
C PRO A 124 6.63 -16.42 -3.49
N GLU A 125 5.85 -15.58 -2.81
CA GLU A 125 6.07 -15.17 -1.43
C GLU A 125 5.91 -16.35 -0.46
N MET A 126 4.83 -17.14 -0.64
CA MET A 126 4.59 -18.36 0.14
C MET A 126 5.69 -19.39 -0.12
N ALA A 127 6.02 -19.64 -1.40
CA ALA A 127 7.08 -20.56 -1.78
C ALA A 127 8.45 -20.15 -1.21
N ALA A 128 8.75 -18.85 -1.17
CA ALA A 128 9.96 -18.31 -0.58
C ALA A 128 9.99 -18.44 0.95
N MET A 129 8.87 -18.21 1.64
CA MET A 129 8.79 -18.40 3.08
C MET A 129 9.02 -19.86 3.46
N LEU A 130 8.32 -20.78 2.80
CA LEU A 130 8.51 -22.22 2.97
C LEU A 130 9.96 -22.62 2.65
N GLY A 131 10.50 -22.12 1.53
CA GLY A 131 11.86 -22.43 1.11
C GLY A 131 12.93 -21.91 2.08
N ALA A 132 12.73 -20.72 2.65
CA ALA A 132 13.60 -20.18 3.70
C ALA A 132 13.58 -21.05 4.96
N SER A 133 12.40 -21.47 5.41
CA SER A 133 12.22 -22.35 6.56
C SER A 133 12.87 -23.71 6.33
N ILE A 134 12.64 -24.34 5.17
CA ILE A 134 13.27 -25.62 4.81
C ILE A 134 14.78 -25.47 4.72
N ALA A 135 15.29 -24.43 4.03
CA ALA A 135 16.73 -24.22 3.87
C ALA A 135 17.44 -24.08 5.22
N LEU A 136 16.85 -23.36 6.19
CA LEU A 136 17.37 -23.30 7.56
C LEU A 136 17.24 -24.64 8.28
N SER A 137 16.10 -25.31 8.16
CA SER A 137 15.82 -26.53 8.90
C SER A 137 16.67 -27.72 8.44
N VAL A 138 16.96 -27.85 7.13
CA VAL A 138 17.86 -28.89 6.59
C VAL A 138 19.34 -28.56 6.75
N SER A 139 19.66 -27.31 7.10
CA SER A 139 21.05 -26.89 7.35
C SER A 139 21.58 -27.41 8.70
N ASP A 140 22.88 -27.23 8.90
CA ASP A 140 23.54 -27.40 10.19
C ASP A 140 23.36 -26.19 11.12
N ILE A 141 22.68 -25.12 10.70
CA ILE A 141 22.47 -23.91 11.52
C ILE A 141 21.46 -24.22 12.64
N PRO A 142 21.74 -23.88 13.92
CA PRO A 142 20.80 -24.00 15.02
C PRO A 142 19.60 -23.09 14.79
N PHE A 143 18.43 -23.69 14.65
CA PHE A 143 17.18 -23.01 14.31
C PHE A 143 16.01 -23.81 14.88
N ASN A 144 15.16 -23.16 15.67
CA ASN A 144 14.03 -23.77 16.39
C ASN A 144 12.71 -23.68 15.58
N GLY A 145 12.80 -23.72 14.25
CA GLY A 145 11.63 -23.86 13.38
C GLY A 145 11.14 -25.31 13.23
N PRO A 146 10.41 -25.65 12.15
CA PRO A 146 10.12 -24.82 10.97
C PRO A 146 9.00 -23.78 11.19
N ILE A 147 8.85 -22.88 10.22
CA ILE A 147 7.70 -21.99 10.06
C ILE A 147 7.06 -22.19 8.69
N ALA A 148 5.77 -21.89 8.60
CA ALA A 148 5.12 -21.70 7.31
C ALA A 148 4.20 -20.49 7.36
N GLY A 149 3.77 -20.04 6.19
CA GLY A 149 2.78 -18.97 6.07
C GLY A 149 1.85 -19.21 4.89
N VAL A 150 0.67 -18.62 4.99
CA VAL A 150 -0.39 -18.71 3.99
C VAL A 150 -1.04 -17.36 3.79
N ASN A 151 -1.61 -17.16 2.62
CA ASN A 151 -2.50 -16.05 2.33
C ASN A 151 -3.96 -16.52 2.47
N VAL A 152 -4.75 -15.80 3.25
CA VAL A 152 -6.17 -16.08 3.51
C VAL A 152 -7.01 -15.00 2.83
N GLY A 153 -7.92 -15.45 1.98
CA GLY A 153 -8.97 -14.62 1.35
C GLY A 153 -10.32 -14.80 2.04
N LEU A 154 -11.26 -13.87 1.81
CA LEU A 154 -12.67 -14.00 2.15
C LEU A 154 -13.49 -13.67 0.90
N ILE A 155 -14.00 -14.70 0.22
CA ILE A 155 -14.69 -14.58 -1.07
C ILE A 155 -16.07 -15.20 -0.93
N ASP A 156 -17.11 -14.44 -1.27
CA ASP A 156 -18.51 -14.88 -1.14
C ASP A 156 -18.88 -15.45 0.25
N GLY A 157 -18.22 -14.94 1.30
CA GLY A 157 -18.40 -15.37 2.69
C GLY A 157 -17.59 -16.60 3.13
N GLU A 158 -16.77 -17.17 2.25
CA GLU A 158 -15.94 -18.34 2.53
C GLU A 158 -14.44 -17.98 2.60
N TYR A 159 -13.73 -18.58 3.54
CA TYR A 159 -12.28 -18.41 3.64
C TYR A 159 -11.56 -19.28 2.61
N THR A 160 -10.58 -18.69 1.92
CA THR A 160 -9.77 -19.38 0.90
C THR A 160 -8.29 -19.30 1.25
N ILE A 161 -7.50 -20.29 0.82
CA ILE A 161 -6.03 -20.29 1.02
C ILE A 161 -5.32 -20.11 -0.31
N ASN A 162 -4.35 -19.19 -0.35
CA ASN A 162 -3.46 -18.93 -1.48
C ASN A 162 -4.24 -18.82 -2.81
N ALA A 163 -5.36 -18.09 -2.79
CA ALA A 163 -6.20 -17.88 -3.96
C ALA A 163 -5.43 -17.07 -5.02
N GLY A 164 -5.75 -17.29 -6.30
CA GLY A 164 -5.12 -16.57 -7.41
C GLY A 164 -5.54 -15.09 -7.47
N PRO A 165 -4.81 -14.25 -8.21
CA PRO A 165 -5.06 -12.81 -8.28
C PRO A 165 -6.51 -12.44 -8.64
N GLU A 166 -7.10 -13.10 -9.64
CA GLU A 166 -8.47 -12.83 -10.09
C GLU A 166 -9.53 -13.07 -9.00
N LEU A 167 -9.29 -14.06 -8.13
CA LEU A 167 -10.16 -14.35 -6.99
C LEU A 167 -9.91 -13.35 -5.86
N MET A 168 -8.65 -12.99 -5.62
CA MET A 168 -8.27 -12.03 -4.58
C MET A 168 -8.78 -10.60 -4.86
N GLU A 169 -8.96 -10.21 -6.13
CA GLU A 169 -9.62 -8.93 -6.48
C GLU A 169 -11.05 -8.83 -5.92
N LYS A 170 -11.76 -9.96 -5.86
CA LYS A 170 -13.12 -10.06 -5.32
C LYS A 170 -13.13 -10.21 -3.80
N SER A 171 -12.00 -10.57 -3.20
CA SER A 171 -11.90 -10.82 -1.77
C SER A 171 -12.21 -9.57 -0.94
N GLU A 172 -12.85 -9.78 0.21
CA GLU A 172 -13.07 -8.77 1.25
C GLU A 172 -11.90 -8.69 2.23
N LEU A 173 -11.05 -9.70 2.25
CA LEU A 173 -9.90 -9.83 3.14
C LEU A 173 -8.68 -10.33 2.37
N ASN A 174 -7.53 -9.72 2.60
CA ASN A 174 -6.25 -10.22 2.16
C ASN A 174 -5.36 -10.32 3.40
N LEU A 175 -5.17 -11.54 3.92
CA LEU A 175 -4.48 -11.80 5.17
C LEU A 175 -3.30 -12.72 4.95
N GLU A 176 -2.08 -12.22 5.13
CA GLU A 176 -0.88 -13.03 5.25
C GLU A 176 -0.67 -13.37 6.73
N VAL A 177 -0.59 -14.65 7.03
CA VAL A 177 -0.32 -15.16 8.38
C VAL A 177 0.82 -16.16 8.32
N ALA A 178 1.73 -16.08 9.27
CA ALA A 178 2.84 -17.02 9.41
C ALA A 178 3.09 -17.37 10.87
N GLY A 179 3.59 -18.58 11.09
CA GLY A 179 4.00 -19.02 12.41
C GLY A 179 4.50 -20.45 12.45
N THR A 180 4.66 -20.95 13.67
CA THR A 180 5.02 -22.32 13.97
C THR A 180 3.77 -23.21 14.08
N LYS A 181 3.99 -24.51 14.30
CA LYS A 181 2.92 -25.48 14.57
C LYS A 181 2.09 -25.12 15.80
N PHE A 182 2.67 -24.39 16.74
CA PHE A 182 2.07 -24.12 18.03
C PHE A 182 1.42 -22.76 18.09
N ALA A 183 1.99 -21.76 17.41
CA ALA A 183 1.49 -20.41 17.54
C ALA A 183 1.79 -19.55 16.31
N ILE A 184 1.06 -18.43 16.22
CA ILE A 184 1.22 -17.41 15.20
C ILE A 184 2.38 -16.50 15.63
N ASN A 185 3.22 -16.10 14.67
CA ASN A 185 4.35 -15.20 14.93
C ASN A 185 4.22 -13.87 14.16
N MET A 186 3.55 -13.89 13.01
CA MET A 186 3.43 -12.73 12.13
C MET A 186 2.07 -12.70 11.45
N VAL A 187 1.45 -11.51 11.44
CA VAL A 187 0.26 -11.23 10.64
C VAL A 187 0.43 -9.90 9.90
N GLU A 188 -0.05 -9.87 8.67
CA GLU A 188 -0.15 -8.68 7.83
C GLU A 188 -1.43 -8.78 6.99
N ALA A 189 -2.33 -7.82 7.12
CA ALA A 189 -3.64 -7.88 6.48
C ALA A 189 -4.11 -6.52 5.97
N ASP A 190 -4.88 -6.55 4.89
CA ASP A 190 -5.74 -5.48 4.42
C ASP A 190 -7.14 -6.01 4.10
N SER A 191 -8.16 -5.19 4.32
CA SER A 191 -9.56 -5.66 4.26
C SER A 191 -10.56 -4.55 3.98
N LYS A 192 -11.67 -4.91 3.33
CA LYS A 192 -12.79 -4.01 3.02
C LYS A 192 -13.70 -3.79 4.22
N GLU A 193 -13.16 -3.22 5.31
CA GLU A 193 -13.88 -2.92 6.56
C GLU A 193 -14.47 -4.16 7.27
N VAL A 194 -13.77 -5.30 7.29
CA VAL A 194 -14.25 -6.54 7.95
C VAL A 194 -14.25 -6.41 9.49
N SER A 195 -15.10 -7.18 10.16
CA SER A 195 -15.20 -7.16 11.62
C SER A 195 -13.96 -7.76 12.32
N GLU A 196 -13.76 -7.41 13.60
CA GLU A 196 -12.74 -8.05 14.45
C GLU A 196 -12.89 -9.58 14.51
N GLU A 197 -14.12 -10.07 14.60
CA GLU A 197 -14.42 -11.50 14.66
C GLU A 197 -14.05 -12.19 13.34
N THR A 198 -14.42 -11.60 12.20
CA THR A 198 -14.07 -12.11 10.87
C THR A 198 -12.56 -12.17 10.68
N MET A 199 -11.83 -11.16 11.14
CA MET A 199 -10.37 -11.11 11.08
C MET A 199 -9.74 -12.19 11.97
N LEU A 200 -10.21 -12.35 13.21
CA LEU A 200 -9.72 -13.37 14.14
C LEU A 200 -9.93 -14.78 13.58
N ASN A 201 -11.13 -15.07 13.08
CA ASN A 201 -11.46 -16.37 12.50
C ASN A 201 -10.59 -16.68 11.27
N ALA A 202 -10.28 -15.68 10.45
CA ALA A 202 -9.38 -15.85 9.30
C ALA A 202 -7.93 -16.18 9.75
N ILE A 203 -7.43 -15.53 10.79
CA ILE A 203 -6.10 -15.81 11.38
C ILE A 203 -6.03 -17.26 11.87
N LEU A 204 -7.05 -17.71 12.60
CA LEU A 204 -7.11 -19.09 13.12
C LEU A 204 -7.25 -20.11 11.99
N PHE A 205 -8.07 -19.80 10.97
CA PHE A 205 -8.22 -20.64 9.78
C PHE A 205 -6.89 -20.81 9.05
N GLY A 206 -6.13 -19.73 8.85
CA GLY A 206 -4.79 -19.80 8.24
C GLY A 206 -3.80 -20.60 9.09
N HIS A 207 -3.86 -20.51 10.42
CA HIS A 207 -2.97 -21.26 11.31
C HIS A 207 -3.16 -22.78 11.21
N GLU A 208 -4.40 -23.26 11.03
CA GLU A 208 -4.65 -24.69 10.81
C GLU A 208 -4.01 -25.21 9.51
N GLU A 209 -3.89 -24.36 8.49
CA GLU A 209 -3.31 -24.71 7.20
C GLU A 209 -1.78 -24.64 7.23
N ILE A 210 -1.22 -23.68 7.98
CA ILE A 210 0.22 -23.61 8.32
C ILE A 210 0.71 -24.92 8.94
N LYS A 211 -0.07 -25.52 9.86
CA LYS A 211 0.30 -26.79 10.51
C LYS A 211 0.49 -27.93 9.50
N LYS A 212 -0.24 -27.93 8.39
CA LYS A 212 -0.10 -28.95 7.33
C LYS A 212 1.18 -28.76 6.53
N LEU A 213 1.55 -27.52 6.23
CA LEU A 213 2.82 -27.20 5.57
C LEU A 213 4.01 -27.58 6.45
N ILE A 214 3.94 -27.25 7.75
CA ILE A 214 4.98 -27.63 8.71
C ILE A 214 5.15 -29.14 8.81
N ALA A 215 4.06 -29.92 8.80
CA ALA A 215 4.17 -31.38 8.79
C ALA A 215 4.94 -31.89 7.56
N PHE A 216 4.73 -31.29 6.39
CA PHE A 216 5.50 -31.60 5.19
C PHE A 216 6.98 -31.20 5.30
N GLU A 217 7.29 -30.06 5.93
CA GLU A 217 8.67 -29.68 6.23
C GLU A 217 9.36 -30.65 7.20
N GLU A 218 8.65 -31.08 8.26
CA GLU A 218 9.14 -32.07 9.23
C GLU A 218 9.53 -33.39 8.53
N GLU A 219 8.76 -33.84 7.54
CA GLU A 219 9.09 -35.01 6.71
C GLU A 219 10.39 -34.84 5.93
N ILE A 220 10.59 -33.66 5.31
CA ILE A 220 11.79 -33.33 4.54
C ILE A 220 13.02 -33.29 5.46
N VAL A 221 12.90 -32.62 6.61
CA VAL A 221 13.98 -32.48 7.59
C VAL A 221 14.37 -33.84 8.17
N ALA A 222 13.40 -34.71 8.47
CA ALA A 222 13.68 -36.06 8.94
C ALA A 222 14.45 -36.90 7.90
N ALA A 223 14.22 -36.67 6.60
CA ALA A 223 14.85 -37.42 5.53
C ALA A 223 16.24 -36.91 5.14
N CYS A 224 16.49 -35.59 5.20
CA CYS A 224 17.72 -35.01 4.66
C CYS A 224 18.36 -33.89 5.50
N GLY A 225 17.86 -33.62 6.71
CA GLY A 225 18.43 -32.63 7.62
C GLY A 225 19.83 -32.99 8.08
N LYS A 226 20.69 -31.96 8.19
CA LYS A 226 22.03 -32.10 8.77
C LYS A 226 21.97 -32.05 10.29
N GLU A 227 22.95 -32.67 10.94
CA GLU A 227 23.20 -32.47 12.36
C GLU A 227 23.51 -31.00 12.63
N LYS A 228 22.90 -30.43 13.68
CA LYS A 228 23.07 -29.03 14.03
C LYS A 228 24.47 -28.81 14.59
N MET A 229 25.16 -27.77 14.11
CA MET A 229 26.45 -27.39 14.64
C MET A 229 26.31 -26.90 16.07
N GLU A 230 27.23 -27.31 16.94
CA GLU A 230 27.35 -26.70 18.26
C GLU A 230 27.94 -25.29 18.10
N VAL A 231 27.26 -24.31 18.68
CA VAL A 231 27.71 -22.92 18.69
C VAL A 231 27.89 -22.45 20.13
N PRO A 232 29.00 -21.76 20.44
CA PRO A 232 29.12 -21.11 21.73
C PRO A 232 28.09 -19.99 21.78
N LEU A 233 27.10 -20.13 22.66
CA LEU A 233 26.18 -19.05 22.96
C LEU A 233 26.89 -18.05 23.87
N PHE A 234 26.67 -16.77 23.60
CA PHE A 234 27.14 -15.73 24.50
C PHE A 234 26.33 -15.78 25.80
N THR A 235 27.02 -15.84 26.94
CA THR A 235 26.42 -15.77 28.28
C THR A 235 27.13 -14.69 29.08
N LEU A 236 26.39 -14.03 29.98
CA LEU A 236 26.94 -13.04 30.90
C LEU A 236 27.69 -13.73 32.06
N ASP A 237 28.70 -13.06 32.60
CA ASP A 237 29.39 -13.46 33.82
C ASP A 237 28.50 -13.19 35.03
N GLU A 238 28.11 -14.25 35.73
CA GLU A 238 27.23 -14.20 36.91
C GLU A 238 27.75 -13.29 38.03
N THR A 239 29.07 -13.10 38.15
CA THR A 239 29.67 -12.19 39.12
C THR A 239 29.38 -10.74 38.74
N ILE A 240 29.52 -10.41 37.46
CA ILE A 240 29.18 -9.08 36.93
C ILE A 240 27.69 -8.83 37.11
N VAL A 241 26.84 -9.82 36.77
CA VAL A 241 25.39 -9.74 36.95
C VAL A 241 25.03 -9.41 38.39
N HIS A 242 25.58 -10.16 39.36
CA HIS A 242 25.34 -9.93 40.78
C HIS A 242 25.76 -8.52 41.23
N ASP A 243 27.00 -8.13 40.96
CA ASP A 243 27.58 -6.89 41.45
C ASP A 243 26.88 -5.65 40.85
N VAL A 244 26.60 -5.66 39.54
CA VAL A 244 25.88 -4.57 38.87
C VAL A 244 24.45 -4.47 39.40
N THR A 245 23.77 -5.61 39.61
CA THR A 245 22.42 -5.65 40.15
C THR A 245 22.36 -5.03 41.54
N GLU A 246 23.30 -5.35 42.43
CA GLU A 246 23.36 -4.78 43.78
C GLU A 246 23.50 -3.24 43.76
N ILE A 247 24.27 -2.70 42.81
CA ILE A 247 24.53 -1.26 42.70
C ILE A 247 23.35 -0.51 42.04
N ALA A 248 22.79 -1.08 40.97
CA ALA A 248 21.95 -0.32 40.05
C ALA A 248 20.44 -0.57 40.22
N ASN A 249 20.02 -1.74 40.75
CA ASN A 249 18.62 -2.18 40.66
C ASN A 249 17.62 -1.17 41.22
N ASP A 250 17.74 -0.76 42.49
CA ASP A 250 16.77 0.15 43.11
C ASP A 250 16.82 1.57 42.51
N ARG A 251 17.98 1.99 42.01
CA ARG A 251 18.15 3.26 41.30
C ARG A 251 17.49 3.22 39.91
N MET A 252 17.59 2.07 39.23
CA MET A 252 16.95 1.81 37.94
C MET A 252 15.43 1.84 38.07
N LYS A 253 14.87 1.21 39.12
CA LYS A 253 13.42 1.29 39.44
C LYS A 253 12.93 2.73 39.58
N ALA A 254 13.68 3.55 40.31
CA ALA A 254 13.33 4.95 40.51
C ALA A 254 13.40 5.75 39.20
N ALA A 255 14.41 5.50 38.36
CA ALA A 255 14.58 6.17 37.06
C ALA A 255 13.47 5.79 36.07
N ILE A 256 13.11 4.50 35.95
CA ILE A 256 12.06 4.01 35.04
C ILE A 256 10.68 4.58 35.40
N SER A 257 10.44 4.87 36.67
CA SER A 257 9.17 5.42 37.16
C SER A 257 8.99 6.92 36.85
N ILE A 258 9.95 7.58 36.18
CA ILE A 258 9.83 8.98 35.77
C ILE A 258 8.87 9.09 34.57
N PRO A 259 7.80 9.91 34.64
CA PRO A 259 6.80 9.95 33.57
C PRO A 259 7.30 10.50 32.22
N GLY A 260 8.06 11.60 32.22
CA GLY A 260 8.50 12.28 30.99
C GLY A 260 9.61 11.52 30.26
N LYS A 261 9.51 11.34 28.93
CA LYS A 261 10.46 10.51 28.16
C LYS A 261 11.89 11.03 28.28
N LEU A 262 12.15 12.28 27.89
CA LEU A 262 13.52 12.80 27.88
C LEU A 262 14.17 12.80 29.27
N GLU A 263 13.39 13.11 30.30
CA GLU A 263 13.84 13.09 31.69
C GLU A 263 14.14 11.67 32.18
N ARG A 264 13.26 10.71 31.86
CA ARG A 264 13.44 9.29 32.16
C ARG A 264 14.69 8.72 31.49
N TYR A 265 14.82 8.92 30.18
CA TYR A 265 15.98 8.44 29.42
C TYR A 265 17.27 9.09 29.94
N GLY A 266 17.27 10.41 30.19
CA GLY A 266 18.43 11.09 30.77
C GLY A 266 18.83 10.56 32.16
N ALA A 267 17.86 10.18 33.01
CA ALA A 267 18.15 9.57 34.31
C ALA A 267 18.68 8.14 34.21
N ILE A 268 18.13 7.34 33.28
CA ILE A 268 18.61 5.98 32.98
C ILE A 268 20.04 6.06 32.41
N ASP A 269 20.28 6.92 31.43
CA ASP A 269 21.58 7.09 30.79
C ASP A 269 22.63 7.56 31.80
N ALA A 270 22.31 8.55 32.64
CA ALA A 270 23.22 9.01 33.69
C ALA A 270 23.57 7.89 34.70
N LEU A 271 22.60 7.05 35.07
CA LEU A 271 22.85 5.88 35.91
C LEU A 271 23.76 4.87 35.20
N LYS A 272 23.48 4.57 33.92
CA LYS A 272 24.29 3.64 33.13
C LYS A 272 25.72 4.13 32.98
N GLU A 273 25.91 5.40 32.65
CA GLU A 273 27.23 6.04 32.53
C GLU A 273 28.01 5.99 33.85
N GLU A 274 27.37 6.30 34.98
CA GLU A 274 28.01 6.24 36.30
C GLU A 274 28.47 4.82 36.65
N VAL A 275 27.62 3.82 36.46
CA VAL A 275 27.96 2.42 36.77
C VAL A 275 29.06 1.93 35.83
N VAL A 276 28.97 2.23 34.53
CA VAL A 276 30.02 1.88 33.56
C VAL A 276 31.35 2.52 33.93
N ALA A 277 31.38 3.82 34.26
CA ALA A 277 32.59 4.52 34.68
C ALA A 277 33.24 3.87 35.92
N SER A 278 32.43 3.40 36.88
CA SER A 278 32.95 2.69 38.07
C SER A 278 33.63 1.36 37.74
N TYR A 279 33.30 0.73 36.61
CA TYR A 279 34.00 -0.46 36.10
C TYR A 279 35.18 -0.07 35.21
N GLU A 280 35.12 1.02 34.45
CA GLU A 280 36.27 1.51 33.66
C GLU A 280 37.47 1.87 34.56
N GLU A 281 37.22 2.31 35.79
CA GLU A 281 38.27 2.65 36.78
C GLU A 281 38.94 1.41 37.45
N LYS A 282 38.42 0.19 37.24
CA LYS A 282 39.00 -1.03 37.83
C LYS A 282 40.27 -1.47 37.10
N GLU A 283 41.14 -2.21 37.80
CA GLU A 283 42.32 -2.84 37.19
C GLU A 283 41.94 -4.15 36.50
N TYR A 284 42.38 -4.32 35.25
CA TYR A 284 42.17 -5.52 34.42
C TYR A 284 43.51 -6.10 33.97
N ALA A 285 43.55 -7.40 33.66
CA ALA A 285 44.78 -8.04 33.20
C ALA A 285 45.22 -7.56 31.81
N ASP A 286 44.25 -7.31 30.92
CA ASP A 286 44.48 -6.75 29.59
C ASP A 286 43.28 -5.96 29.04
N ILE A 287 43.47 -5.36 27.86
CA ILE A 287 42.45 -4.53 27.18
C ILE A 287 41.24 -5.38 26.74
N ALA A 288 41.44 -6.65 26.39
CA ALA A 288 40.34 -7.51 25.93
C ALA A 288 39.41 -7.89 27.10
N GLU A 289 39.98 -8.17 28.28
CA GLU A 289 39.22 -8.39 29.51
C GLU A 289 38.45 -7.13 29.94
N HIS A 290 39.11 -5.96 29.90
CA HIS A 290 38.48 -4.67 30.13
C HIS A 290 37.27 -4.49 29.20
N ASP A 291 37.47 -4.54 27.88
CA ASP A 291 36.41 -4.26 26.90
C ASP A 291 35.26 -5.27 26.97
N SER A 292 35.55 -6.54 27.24
CA SER A 292 34.54 -7.59 27.47
C SER A 292 33.72 -7.30 28.73
N THR A 293 34.38 -6.93 29.83
CA THR A 293 33.71 -6.60 31.10
C THR A 293 32.78 -5.40 30.92
N ILE A 294 33.26 -4.31 30.29
CA ILE A 294 32.45 -3.12 30.06
C ILE A 294 31.23 -3.41 29.18
N LYS A 295 31.37 -4.25 28.15
CA LYS A 295 30.24 -4.70 27.34
C LYS A 295 29.21 -5.48 28.16
N GLN A 296 29.66 -6.41 29.00
CA GLN A 296 28.77 -7.19 29.86
C GLN A 296 28.05 -6.32 30.89
N VAL A 297 28.74 -5.34 31.51
CA VAL A 297 28.11 -4.37 32.43
C VAL A 297 26.97 -3.61 31.74
N LYS A 298 27.20 -3.13 30.51
CA LYS A 298 26.16 -2.45 29.71
C LYS A 298 24.97 -3.36 29.44
N MET A 299 25.21 -4.61 29.05
CA MET A 299 24.15 -5.60 28.83
C MET A 299 23.35 -5.89 30.10
N VAL A 300 24.00 -6.05 31.26
CA VAL A 300 23.30 -6.25 32.54
C VAL A 300 22.43 -5.04 32.88
N LEU A 301 22.91 -3.82 32.66
CA LEU A 301 22.11 -2.61 32.90
C LEU A 301 20.89 -2.53 31.97
N ASP A 302 21.03 -2.93 30.71
CA ASP A 302 19.92 -3.02 29.75
C ASP A 302 18.92 -4.13 30.16
N ASP A 303 19.40 -5.26 30.64
CA ASP A 303 18.56 -6.35 31.16
C ASP A 303 17.80 -5.93 32.42
N LEU A 304 18.43 -5.21 33.35
CA LEU A 304 17.76 -4.64 34.54
C LEU A 304 16.66 -3.66 34.13
N GLU A 305 16.91 -2.83 33.13
CA GLU A 305 15.89 -1.93 32.58
C GLU A 305 14.70 -2.72 32.03
N LYS A 306 14.99 -3.73 31.20
CA LYS A 306 13.98 -4.61 30.60
C LYS A 306 13.16 -5.33 31.65
N GLU A 307 13.80 -5.97 32.62
CA GLU A 307 13.13 -6.75 33.66
C GLU A 307 12.24 -5.88 34.53
N GLU A 308 12.69 -4.68 34.91
CA GLU A 308 11.89 -3.79 35.74
C GLU A 308 10.67 -3.23 35.00
N VAL A 309 10.82 -2.78 33.74
CA VAL A 309 9.67 -2.35 32.92
C VAL A 309 8.65 -3.47 32.80
N ARG A 310 9.11 -4.71 32.54
CA ARG A 310 8.23 -5.87 32.43
C ARG A 310 7.55 -6.20 33.76
N ARG A 311 8.28 -6.16 34.88
CA ARG A 311 7.74 -6.37 36.24
C ARG A 311 6.65 -5.34 36.56
N LEU A 312 6.92 -4.07 36.34
CA LEU A 312 5.99 -2.96 36.61
C LEU A 312 4.67 -3.15 35.84
N ILE A 313 4.75 -3.53 34.56
CA ILE A 313 3.58 -3.71 33.69
C ILE A 313 2.81 -5.00 33.99
N THR A 314 3.51 -6.10 34.30
CA THR A 314 2.87 -7.42 34.44
C THR A 314 2.40 -7.71 35.86
N GLU A 315 3.15 -7.29 36.88
CA GLU A 315 2.85 -7.54 38.29
C GLU A 315 2.10 -6.36 38.91
N ASP A 316 2.66 -5.14 38.83
CA ASP A 316 2.06 -3.96 39.46
C ASP A 316 0.91 -3.37 38.63
N LYS A 317 0.79 -3.77 37.36
CA LYS A 317 -0.20 -3.27 36.38
C LYS A 317 -0.13 -1.74 36.21
N VAL A 318 1.08 -1.19 36.33
CA VAL A 318 1.40 0.23 36.15
C VAL A 318 2.32 0.39 34.95
N ARG A 319 2.09 1.42 34.14
CA ARG A 319 2.95 1.76 33.00
C ARG A 319 4.06 2.71 33.43
N PRO A 320 5.22 2.75 32.73
CA PRO A 320 6.33 3.66 33.05
C PRO A 320 5.94 5.14 33.11
N ASP A 321 4.90 5.55 32.36
CA ASP A 321 4.37 6.92 32.34
C ASP A 321 3.21 7.16 33.32
N GLY A 322 2.82 6.15 34.11
CA GLY A 322 1.73 6.21 35.07
C GLY A 322 0.31 6.03 34.50
N ARG A 323 0.16 5.84 33.19
CA ARG A 323 -1.15 5.58 32.57
C ARG A 323 -1.73 4.22 32.98
N LYS A 324 -3.05 4.11 32.85
CA LYS A 324 -3.72 2.80 32.84
C LYS A 324 -3.35 1.99 31.59
N LEU A 325 -3.57 0.69 31.67
CA LEU A 325 -3.29 -0.26 30.59
C LEU A 325 -4.10 0.02 29.32
N ASP A 326 -5.32 0.55 29.45
CA ASP A 326 -6.22 0.86 28.34
C ASP A 326 -6.31 2.35 28.00
N GLU A 327 -5.48 3.19 28.60
CA GLU A 327 -5.50 4.65 28.43
C GLU A 327 -4.65 5.11 27.25
N ILE A 328 -5.26 5.90 26.36
CA ILE A 328 -4.58 6.57 25.24
C ILE A 328 -3.91 7.85 25.73
N ARG A 329 -2.72 8.17 25.19
CA ARG A 329 -2.07 9.47 25.47
C ARG A 329 -2.92 10.65 24.99
N PRO A 330 -2.68 11.86 25.52
CA PRO A 330 -3.36 13.06 25.06
C PRO A 330 -3.32 13.21 23.53
N LEU A 331 -4.49 13.43 22.94
CA LEU A 331 -4.67 13.54 21.50
C LEU A 331 -4.82 15.01 21.10
N ASN A 332 -4.22 15.37 19.98
CA ASN A 332 -4.43 16.66 19.32
C ASN A 332 -4.41 16.48 17.81
N ALA A 333 -5.37 17.11 17.14
CA ALA A 333 -5.51 17.06 15.70
C ALA A 333 -5.72 18.47 15.15
N GLN A 334 -5.04 18.79 14.05
CA GLN A 334 -5.11 20.08 13.38
C GLN A 334 -5.05 19.86 11.86
N VAL A 335 -5.70 20.74 11.11
CA VAL A 335 -5.65 20.77 9.63
C VAL A 335 -5.15 22.13 9.15
N ASP A 336 -4.70 22.19 7.89
CA ASP A 336 -4.26 23.42 7.18
C ASP A 336 -3.06 24.16 7.79
N LEU A 337 -2.10 23.43 8.36
CA LEU A 337 -0.87 24.06 8.84
C LEU A 337 -0.04 24.67 7.70
N LEU A 338 -0.12 24.11 6.50
CA LEU A 338 0.67 24.53 5.36
C LEU A 338 -0.18 25.30 4.34
N PRO A 339 0.16 26.55 4.00
CA PRO A 339 -0.72 27.43 3.23
C PRO A 339 -0.82 27.11 1.73
N ARG A 340 0.17 26.42 1.15
CA ARG A 340 0.28 26.23 -0.31
C ARG A 340 0.03 24.80 -0.80
N VAL A 341 -0.13 23.85 0.11
CA VAL A 341 -0.33 22.44 -0.24
C VAL A 341 -1.81 22.18 -0.51
N HIS A 342 -2.15 21.03 -1.10
CA HIS A 342 -3.55 20.74 -1.41
C HIS A 342 -4.34 20.35 -0.15
N GLY A 343 -3.72 19.59 0.74
CA GLY A 343 -4.21 19.36 2.10
C GLY A 343 -3.06 19.08 3.05
N SER A 344 -3.18 19.51 4.30
CA SER A 344 -2.24 19.17 5.37
C SER A 344 -2.98 18.91 6.67
N ALA A 345 -2.41 18.03 7.48
CA ALA A 345 -2.88 17.79 8.83
C ALA A 345 -1.73 17.39 9.75
N LEU A 346 -1.83 17.79 11.02
CA LEU A 346 -0.94 17.40 12.10
C LEU A 346 -1.75 16.54 13.07
N PHE A 347 -1.28 15.33 13.33
CA PHE A 347 -1.83 14.46 14.36
C PHE A 347 -0.76 14.24 15.42
N THR A 348 -1.10 14.54 16.68
CA THR A 348 -0.24 14.34 17.84
C THR A 348 -0.95 13.43 18.83
N ARG A 349 -0.23 12.42 19.32
CA ARG A 349 -0.65 11.50 20.37
C ARG A 349 0.48 11.35 21.37
N GLY A 350 0.37 12.04 22.51
CA GLY A 350 1.47 12.23 23.44
C GLY A 350 2.70 12.79 22.72
N GLU A 351 3.83 12.09 22.84
CA GLU A 351 5.12 12.45 22.21
C GLU A 351 5.33 11.78 20.84
N THR A 352 4.23 11.46 20.15
CA THR A 352 4.25 10.99 18.76
C THR A 352 3.48 11.98 17.90
N GLN A 353 4.17 12.66 17.00
CA GLN A 353 3.63 13.72 16.16
C GLN A 353 3.96 13.45 14.70
N VAL A 354 2.94 13.46 13.85
CA VAL A 354 3.08 13.25 12.41
C VAL A 354 2.34 14.35 11.66
N MET A 355 3.04 15.00 10.74
CA MET A 355 2.45 15.91 9.77
C MET A 355 2.28 15.17 8.45
N SER A 356 1.05 15.09 7.94
CA SER A 356 0.78 14.56 6.61
C SER A 356 0.40 15.65 5.63
N VAL A 357 0.90 15.53 4.41
CA VAL A 357 0.69 16.47 3.31
C VAL A 357 0.20 15.71 2.08
N VAL A 358 -0.92 16.14 1.53
CA VAL A 358 -1.51 15.57 0.31
C VAL A 358 -1.24 16.49 -0.88
N THR A 359 -0.86 15.86 -1.99
CA THR A 359 -0.70 16.48 -3.31
C THR A 359 -1.52 15.68 -4.34
N LEU A 360 -2.15 16.42 -5.25
CA LEU A 360 -3.01 15.91 -6.32
C LEU A 360 -2.34 16.21 -7.65
N GLY A 361 -2.27 15.22 -8.54
CA GLY A 361 -1.71 15.35 -9.89
C GLY A 361 -2.65 14.73 -10.93
N ALA A 362 -2.36 14.99 -12.22
CA ALA A 362 -3.10 14.36 -13.32
C ALA A 362 -2.91 12.83 -13.32
N LEU A 363 -3.76 12.08 -14.00
CA LEU A 363 -3.65 10.61 -14.07
C LEU A 363 -2.39 10.16 -14.79
N SER A 364 -1.87 10.96 -15.74
CA SER A 364 -0.56 10.72 -16.35
C SER A 364 0.64 10.75 -15.37
N GLU A 365 0.46 11.24 -14.14
CA GLU A 365 1.49 11.26 -13.09
C GLU A 365 1.47 10.03 -12.16
N ILE A 366 0.63 9.03 -12.49
CA ILE A 366 0.58 7.73 -11.80
C ILE A 366 1.98 7.10 -11.74
N GLN A 367 2.29 6.46 -10.60
CA GLN A 367 3.52 5.71 -10.45
C GLN A 367 3.43 4.43 -11.30
N LYS A 368 4.37 4.25 -12.24
CA LYS A 368 4.53 3.00 -12.98
C LYS A 368 5.33 1.99 -12.14
N ILE A 369 4.81 0.79 -12.03
CA ILE A 369 5.43 -0.34 -11.32
C ILE A 369 6.03 -1.29 -12.35
N ASP A 370 7.32 -1.57 -12.17
CA ASP A 370 8.05 -2.59 -12.92
C ASP A 370 8.37 -3.72 -11.93
N GLY A 371 7.44 -4.68 -11.83
CA GLY A 371 7.45 -5.78 -10.87
C GLY A 371 7.07 -7.13 -11.47
N LEU A 372 7.06 -8.18 -10.64
CA LEU A 372 6.67 -9.53 -11.05
C LEU A 372 5.15 -9.71 -11.17
N GLY A 373 4.38 -8.96 -10.38
CA GLY A 373 2.92 -9.06 -10.33
C GLY A 373 2.18 -8.38 -11.49
N ASN A 374 0.85 -8.44 -11.41
CA ASN A 374 -0.06 -7.84 -12.39
C ASN A 374 -0.25 -6.32 -12.20
N GLU A 375 0.07 -5.78 -11.02
CA GLU A 375 -0.03 -4.35 -10.75
C GLU A 375 1.08 -3.59 -11.50
N THR A 376 0.70 -2.87 -12.56
CA THR A 376 1.63 -2.07 -13.38
C THR A 376 1.63 -0.59 -13.02
N GLU A 377 0.66 -0.16 -12.22
CA GLU A 377 0.37 1.25 -11.97
C GLU A 377 -0.18 1.46 -10.56
N LYS A 378 0.19 2.60 -9.95
CA LYS A 378 -0.19 2.96 -8.59
C LYS A 378 -0.61 4.43 -8.52
N ARG A 379 -1.93 4.63 -8.40
CA ARG A 379 -2.59 5.94 -8.32
C ARG A 379 -2.52 6.58 -6.94
N TRP A 380 -2.57 5.75 -5.91
CA TRP A 380 -2.49 6.17 -4.52
C TRP A 380 -1.11 5.81 -3.96
N MET A 381 -0.37 6.82 -3.52
CA MET A 381 0.96 6.67 -2.95
C MET A 381 0.97 7.21 -1.52
N HIS A 382 1.34 6.38 -0.56
CA HIS A 382 1.61 6.81 0.81
C HIS A 382 3.09 6.67 1.11
N HIS A 383 3.77 7.80 1.29
CA HIS A 383 5.18 7.82 1.68
C HIS A 383 5.32 8.19 3.14
N TYR A 384 6.23 7.52 3.83
CA TYR A 384 6.49 7.71 5.24
C TYR A 384 7.97 8.01 5.45
N ASN A 385 8.27 9.08 6.18
CA ASN A 385 9.63 9.54 6.46
C ASN A 385 9.86 9.56 7.96
N PHE A 386 10.97 8.96 8.40
CA PHE A 386 11.34 8.87 9.82
C PHE A 386 12.72 9.52 10.06
N PRO A 387 12.79 10.85 10.10
CA PRO A 387 14.05 11.55 10.26
C PRO A 387 14.64 11.37 11.68
N PRO A 388 15.97 11.38 11.85
CA PRO A 388 16.62 11.16 13.15
C PRO A 388 16.18 12.15 14.25
N TYR A 389 15.87 13.39 13.88
CA TYR A 389 15.41 14.39 14.84
C TYR A 389 14.09 14.01 15.52
N SER A 390 13.28 13.13 14.90
CA SER A 390 11.99 12.70 15.48
C SER A 390 12.15 11.87 16.74
N VAL A 391 13.34 11.29 16.96
CA VAL A 391 13.71 10.56 18.18
C VAL A 391 14.77 11.31 18.99
N GLY A 392 15.17 12.52 18.58
CA GLY A 392 16.19 13.32 19.26
C GLY A 392 17.63 12.90 18.94
N GLU A 393 17.85 12.12 17.88
CA GLU A 393 19.17 11.59 17.52
C GLU A 393 19.75 12.25 16.26
N THR A 394 21.05 12.06 16.04
CA THR A 394 21.69 12.36 14.75
C THR A 394 21.76 11.11 13.89
N GLY A 395 21.68 11.25 12.57
CA GLY A 395 21.72 10.09 11.68
C GLY A 395 21.90 10.47 10.22
N ARG A 396 22.09 9.46 9.37
CA ARG A 396 22.21 9.67 7.92
C ARG A 396 20.86 10.05 7.34
N MET A 397 20.77 11.24 6.76
CA MET A 397 19.64 11.63 5.92
C MET A 397 19.85 11.07 4.50
N GLY A 398 18.86 10.36 3.94
CA GLY A 398 19.00 9.72 2.65
C GLY A 398 17.71 9.06 2.15
N ALA A 399 17.87 8.05 1.29
CA ALA A 399 16.76 7.25 0.80
C ALA A 399 16.07 6.49 1.96
N PRO A 400 14.75 6.25 1.88
CA PRO A 400 14.03 5.53 2.91
C PRO A 400 14.57 4.11 3.10
N GLY A 401 14.66 3.66 4.34
CA GLY A 401 15.06 2.31 4.71
C GLY A 401 13.90 1.32 4.67
N ARG A 402 14.19 0.07 5.08
CA ARG A 402 13.19 -1.02 5.11
C ARG A 402 12.01 -0.70 6.03
N ARG A 403 12.25 0.04 7.13
CA ARG A 403 11.20 0.36 8.12
C ARG A 403 10.25 1.42 7.58
N GLU A 404 10.79 2.47 6.97
CA GLU A 404 10.03 3.56 6.38
C GLU A 404 9.12 3.05 5.25
N ILE A 405 9.65 2.20 4.37
CA ILE A 405 8.87 1.54 3.32
C ILE A 405 7.75 0.68 3.93
N GLY A 406 8.07 -0.14 4.94
CA GLY A 406 7.08 -0.98 5.64
C GLY A 406 5.95 -0.18 6.29
N HIS A 407 6.29 0.90 7.00
CA HIS A 407 5.29 1.76 7.66
C HIS A 407 4.44 2.54 6.65
N GLY A 408 5.06 3.07 5.58
CA GLY A 408 4.32 3.75 4.51
C GLY A 408 3.34 2.81 3.81
N TYR A 409 3.78 1.59 3.52
CA TYR A 409 2.93 0.59 2.89
C TYR A 409 1.77 0.12 3.78
N LEU A 410 1.98 -0.01 5.10
CA LEU A 410 0.89 -0.28 6.04
C LEU A 410 -0.18 0.83 6.00
N GLY A 411 0.26 2.10 5.98
CA GLY A 411 -0.66 3.23 5.86
C GLY A 411 -1.36 3.29 4.51
N GLU A 412 -0.64 2.94 3.43
CA GLU A 412 -1.19 2.83 2.10
C GLU A 412 -2.32 1.80 2.04
N ARG A 413 -2.07 0.57 2.53
CA ARG A 413 -3.03 -0.53 2.58
C ARG A 413 -4.29 -0.16 3.35
N ALA A 414 -4.13 0.47 4.52
CA ALA A 414 -5.25 0.91 5.34
C ALA A 414 -6.14 1.94 4.62
N LEU A 415 -5.54 2.95 4.00
CA LEU A 415 -6.29 4.04 3.36
C LEU A 415 -6.85 3.66 2.00
N ARG A 416 -6.19 2.74 1.27
CA ARG A 416 -6.64 2.24 -0.05
C ARG A 416 -8.10 1.76 -0.02
N GLN A 417 -8.53 1.17 1.10
CA GLN A 417 -9.88 0.61 1.28
C GLN A 417 -11.00 1.67 1.23
N VAL A 418 -10.67 2.92 1.57
CA VAL A 418 -11.62 4.04 1.60
C VAL A 418 -11.41 5.04 0.47
N MET A 419 -10.46 4.81 -0.44
CA MET A 419 -10.19 5.71 -1.56
C MET A 419 -11.37 5.72 -2.57
N PRO A 420 -11.65 6.89 -3.19
CA PRO A 420 -12.66 6.99 -4.25
C PRO A 420 -12.19 6.32 -5.55
N SER A 421 -13.16 5.98 -6.41
CA SER A 421 -12.86 5.46 -7.75
C SER A 421 -12.17 6.50 -8.63
N VAL A 422 -11.66 6.09 -9.79
CA VAL A 422 -11.10 7.01 -10.79
C VAL A 422 -12.21 7.90 -11.38
N GLU A 423 -13.39 7.33 -11.63
CA GLU A 423 -14.55 8.06 -12.15
C GLU A 423 -15.03 9.16 -11.21
N GLU A 424 -15.05 8.89 -9.89
CA GLU A 424 -15.49 9.84 -8.87
C GLU A 424 -14.46 10.96 -8.63
N PHE A 425 -13.17 10.62 -8.70
CA PHE A 425 -12.11 11.54 -8.35
C PHE A 425 -10.87 11.31 -9.21
N PRO A 426 -10.84 11.76 -10.47
CA PRO A 426 -9.78 11.42 -11.42
C PRO A 426 -8.50 12.18 -11.09
N TYR A 427 -7.76 11.73 -10.08
CA TYR A 427 -6.49 12.32 -9.67
C TYR A 427 -5.52 11.22 -9.28
N THR A 428 -4.26 11.44 -9.58
CA THR A 428 -3.16 10.79 -8.87
C THR A 428 -3.03 11.45 -7.50
N ILE A 429 -2.93 10.64 -6.44
CA ILE A 429 -2.96 11.13 -5.06
C ILE A 429 -1.70 10.65 -4.35
N ARG A 430 -0.94 11.61 -3.81
CA ARG A 430 0.26 11.35 -3.02
C ARG A 430 0.11 11.96 -1.64
N ALA A 431 0.18 11.13 -0.60
CA ALA A 431 0.35 11.56 0.78
C ALA A 431 1.80 11.32 1.22
N VAL A 432 2.37 12.29 1.93
CA VAL A 432 3.65 12.14 2.63
C VAL A 432 3.40 12.36 4.10
N ALA A 433 3.82 11.42 4.93
CA ALA A 433 3.79 11.50 6.37
C ALA A 433 5.22 11.77 6.89
N GLU A 434 5.43 12.98 7.39
CA GLU A 434 6.67 13.40 8.05
C GLU A 434 6.52 13.20 9.55
N VAL A 435 7.30 12.29 10.13
CA VAL A 435 7.32 12.10 11.58
C VAL A 435 8.16 13.20 12.21
N LEU A 436 7.53 14.01 13.06
CA LEU A 436 8.15 15.15 13.73
C LEU A 436 8.63 14.79 15.13
N GLU A 437 7.88 13.93 15.82
CA GLU A 437 8.22 13.35 17.12
C GLU A 437 7.78 11.88 17.14
N SER A 438 8.53 11.02 17.80
CA SER A 438 8.18 9.60 17.93
C SER A 438 8.52 9.06 19.32
N ASN A 439 7.49 8.62 20.02
CA ASN A 439 7.58 7.76 21.18
C ASN A 439 6.62 6.57 21.01
N GLY A 440 6.72 5.85 19.89
CA GLY A 440 5.90 4.68 19.57
C GLY A 440 4.70 4.99 18.68
N SER A 441 4.26 3.99 17.90
CA SER A 441 3.04 4.05 17.08
C SER A 441 2.97 5.20 16.04
N SER A 442 4.12 5.65 15.53
CA SER A 442 4.20 6.69 14.49
C SER A 442 3.62 6.24 13.14
N SER A 443 3.65 4.94 12.84
CA SER A 443 2.95 4.34 11.70
C SER A 443 1.42 4.46 11.77
N GLN A 444 0.85 4.51 12.98
CA GLN A 444 -0.59 4.66 13.16
C GLN A 444 -0.99 6.14 13.21
N ALA A 445 -0.14 6.98 13.80
CA ALA A 445 -0.29 8.43 13.73
C ALA A 445 -0.25 8.94 12.28
N SER A 446 0.56 8.32 11.41
CA SER A 446 0.59 8.67 9.99
C SER A 446 -0.72 8.37 9.26
N ILE A 447 -1.41 7.27 9.61
CA ILE A 447 -2.73 6.95 9.06
C ILE A 447 -3.76 7.99 9.47
N CYS A 448 -3.77 8.39 10.75
CA CYS A 448 -4.67 9.43 11.26
C CYS A 448 -4.39 10.78 10.59
N ALA A 449 -3.12 11.19 10.51
CA ALA A 449 -2.71 12.42 9.85
C ALA A 449 -3.06 12.42 8.35
N SER A 450 -2.80 11.32 7.65
CA SER A 450 -3.11 11.20 6.22
C SER A 450 -4.61 11.17 5.95
N THR A 451 -5.42 10.55 6.81
CA THR A 451 -6.89 10.62 6.74
C THR A 451 -7.36 12.07 6.75
N MET A 452 -6.92 12.85 7.75
CA MET A 452 -7.30 14.26 7.85
C MET A 452 -6.76 15.09 6.70
N ALA A 453 -5.53 14.83 6.24
CA ALA A 453 -4.93 15.56 5.12
C ALA A 453 -5.65 15.27 3.79
N LEU A 454 -6.14 14.04 3.58
CA LEU A 454 -6.99 13.67 2.43
C LEU A 454 -8.33 14.42 2.47
N MET A 455 -8.99 14.43 3.64
CA MET A 455 -10.24 15.16 3.84
C MET A 455 -10.04 16.68 3.63
N ALA A 456 -8.94 17.24 4.14
CA ALA A 456 -8.58 18.64 3.96
C ALA A 456 -8.23 18.98 2.50
N ALA A 457 -7.72 18.01 1.72
CA ALA A 457 -7.48 18.17 0.29
C ALA A 457 -8.76 18.06 -0.57
N GLY A 458 -9.91 17.75 0.03
CA GLY A 458 -11.17 17.53 -0.68
C GLY A 458 -11.24 16.18 -1.39
N VAL A 459 -10.43 15.20 -0.98
CA VAL A 459 -10.53 13.83 -1.51
C VAL A 459 -11.76 13.16 -0.89
N PRO A 460 -12.74 12.70 -1.68
CA PRO A 460 -13.98 12.11 -1.18
C PRO A 460 -13.75 10.66 -0.71
N ILE A 461 -12.99 10.49 0.38
CA ILE A 461 -12.83 9.17 1.01
C ILE A 461 -14.17 8.69 1.58
N LYS A 462 -14.45 7.38 1.45
CA LYS A 462 -15.72 6.76 1.88
C LYS A 462 -16.00 6.92 3.37
N SER A 463 -14.94 6.87 4.18
CA SER A 463 -14.97 7.03 5.63
C SER A 463 -13.58 7.40 6.14
N PRO A 464 -13.45 8.19 7.21
CA PRO A 464 -12.16 8.36 7.89
C PRO A 464 -11.66 7.04 8.48
N VAL A 465 -10.34 6.91 8.57
CA VAL A 465 -9.62 5.75 9.12
C VAL A 465 -8.78 6.19 10.32
N ALA A 466 -8.91 5.49 11.44
CA ALA A 466 -8.11 5.71 12.64
C ALA A 466 -7.20 4.49 12.88
N GLY A 467 -5.99 4.74 13.37
CA GLY A 467 -4.99 3.72 13.68
C GLY A 467 -4.56 3.72 15.15
N ILE A 468 -4.33 2.53 15.70
CA ILE A 468 -3.81 2.33 17.06
C ILE A 468 -2.76 1.22 17.09
N ALA A 469 -1.75 1.36 17.95
CA ALA A 469 -0.84 0.25 18.27
C ALA A 469 -1.12 -0.23 19.70
N MET A 470 -1.07 -1.54 19.84
CA MET A 470 -1.28 -2.28 21.07
C MET A 470 -0.02 -3.09 21.36
N GLY A 471 0.23 -3.38 22.62
CA GLY A 471 1.33 -4.22 23.04
C GLY A 471 0.89 -5.38 23.90
N LEU A 472 1.76 -6.39 24.00
CA LEU A 472 1.68 -7.44 25.00
C LEU A 472 2.98 -7.49 25.77
N VAL A 473 2.89 -7.62 27.08
CA VAL A 473 4.02 -7.98 27.93
C VAL A 473 3.65 -9.22 28.73
N THR A 474 4.52 -10.22 28.71
CA THR A 474 4.36 -11.50 29.40
C THR A 474 5.51 -11.71 30.39
N LYS A 475 5.23 -12.33 31.52
CA LYS A 475 6.24 -12.76 32.50
C LYS A 475 5.74 -13.99 33.23
N GLY A 476 6.36 -15.14 32.95
CA GLY A 476 5.82 -16.43 33.37
C GLY A 476 4.42 -16.63 32.81
N ASP A 477 3.45 -16.97 33.67
CA ASP A 477 2.05 -17.17 33.28
C ASP A 477 1.23 -15.86 33.22
N ASN A 478 1.80 -14.73 33.64
CA ASN A 478 1.11 -13.44 33.64
C ASN A 478 1.30 -12.72 32.30
N TYR A 479 0.23 -12.14 31.77
CA TYR A 479 0.30 -11.22 30.64
C TYR A 479 -0.47 -9.91 30.90
N THR A 480 -0.12 -8.89 30.14
CA THR A 480 -0.78 -7.58 30.15
C THR A 480 -0.86 -7.03 28.72
N ILE A 481 -2.07 -6.67 28.28
CA ILE A 481 -2.29 -5.97 27.01
C ILE A 481 -2.27 -4.46 27.25
N LEU A 482 -1.57 -3.73 26.38
CA LEU A 482 -1.36 -2.30 26.47
C LEU A 482 -2.01 -1.60 25.28
N THR A 483 -2.77 -0.53 25.53
CA THR A 483 -3.26 0.39 24.50
C THR A 483 -2.29 1.54 24.31
N ASP A 484 -2.06 1.94 23.06
CA ASP A 484 -1.22 3.09 22.70
C ASP A 484 0.19 2.98 23.30
N ILE A 485 0.92 1.96 22.84
CA ILE A 485 2.28 1.66 23.35
C ILE A 485 3.28 2.79 23.07
N GLN A 486 4.14 3.02 24.05
CA GLN A 486 5.30 3.88 23.95
C GLN A 486 6.50 3.15 23.31
N GLY A 487 7.54 3.88 22.90
CA GLY A 487 8.73 3.29 22.31
C GLY A 487 9.42 2.27 23.23
N MET A 488 9.48 2.56 24.54
CA MET A 488 10.03 1.65 25.55
C MET A 488 9.19 0.38 25.71
N GLU A 489 7.87 0.51 25.70
CA GLU A 489 6.92 -0.63 25.82
C GLU A 489 6.91 -1.50 24.57
N ASP A 490 7.08 -0.90 23.38
CA ASP A 490 7.29 -1.62 22.11
C ASP A 490 8.63 -2.36 22.13
N HIS A 491 9.73 -1.68 22.47
CA HIS A 491 11.06 -2.27 22.46
C HIS A 491 11.18 -3.48 23.41
N LEU A 492 10.65 -3.33 24.63
CA LEU A 492 10.77 -4.32 25.72
C LEU A 492 9.58 -5.29 25.80
N GLY A 493 8.51 -5.04 25.03
CA GLY A 493 7.33 -5.89 24.94
C GLY A 493 7.48 -7.06 23.97
N ASP A 494 6.57 -8.02 24.12
CA ASP A 494 6.56 -9.31 23.41
C ASP A 494 5.74 -9.29 22.12
N MET A 495 4.80 -8.36 22.00
CA MET A 495 3.97 -8.19 20.82
C MET A 495 3.82 -6.72 20.49
N ASP A 496 3.90 -6.38 19.21
CA ASP A 496 3.54 -5.09 18.65
C ASP A 496 2.45 -5.29 17.59
N PHE A 497 1.22 -4.95 17.99
CA PHE A 497 -0.01 -5.20 17.25
C PHE A 497 -0.66 -3.88 16.81
N LYS A 498 -0.72 -3.66 15.50
CA LYS A 498 -1.22 -2.43 14.89
C LYS A 498 -2.54 -2.72 14.19
N VAL A 499 -3.54 -1.89 14.42
CA VAL A 499 -4.84 -2.00 13.73
C VAL A 499 -5.30 -0.63 13.28
N ALA A 500 -5.68 -0.56 12.02
CA ALA A 500 -6.30 0.61 11.43
C ALA A 500 -7.67 0.24 10.82
N GLY A 501 -8.64 1.12 10.97
CA GLY A 501 -10.00 0.85 10.49
C GLY A 501 -10.93 2.05 10.58
N THR A 502 -12.10 1.87 10.01
CA THR A 502 -13.22 2.81 10.10
C THR A 502 -14.10 2.46 11.31
N SER A 503 -15.24 3.14 11.46
CA SER A 503 -16.27 2.74 12.42
C SER A 503 -16.97 1.42 12.07
N LYS A 504 -16.87 0.94 10.82
CA LYS A 504 -17.50 -0.31 10.39
C LYS A 504 -16.64 -1.54 10.63
N GLY A 505 -15.32 -1.40 10.52
CA GLY A 505 -14.41 -2.51 10.70
C GLY A 505 -12.96 -2.17 10.39
N ILE A 506 -12.15 -3.22 10.27
CA ILE A 506 -10.70 -3.17 10.07
C ILE A 506 -10.41 -2.95 8.59
N CYS A 507 -9.50 -2.01 8.30
CA CYS A 507 -8.94 -1.79 6.98
C CYS A 507 -7.55 -2.41 6.82
N ALA A 508 -6.76 -2.42 7.90
CA ALA A 508 -5.46 -3.06 7.94
C ALA A 508 -5.12 -3.55 9.35
N LEU A 509 -4.37 -4.64 9.42
CA LEU A 509 -3.86 -5.20 10.66
C LEU A 509 -2.42 -5.67 10.43
N GLN A 510 -1.53 -5.38 11.36
CA GLN A 510 -0.17 -5.89 11.34
C GLN A 510 0.23 -6.32 12.74
N MET A 511 0.78 -7.52 12.88
CA MET A 511 1.19 -8.07 14.17
C MET A 511 2.59 -8.67 14.08
N ASP A 512 3.43 -8.25 15.02
CA ASP A 512 4.76 -8.78 15.27
C ASP A 512 4.81 -9.43 16.64
N ILE A 513 5.25 -10.68 16.73
CA ILE A 513 5.45 -11.37 17.99
C ILE A 513 6.92 -11.74 18.15
N LYS A 514 7.49 -11.39 19.32
CA LYS A 514 8.88 -11.64 19.69
C LYS A 514 9.05 -12.86 20.60
N ILE A 515 7.95 -13.49 21.02
CA ILE A 515 7.90 -14.74 21.77
C ILE A 515 7.42 -15.88 20.88
N ASP A 516 7.40 -17.11 21.41
CA ASP A 516 7.05 -18.32 20.66
C ASP A 516 5.65 -18.23 20.01
N GLY A 517 4.73 -17.49 20.63
CA GLY A 517 3.53 -16.93 20.00
C GLY A 517 2.43 -16.59 21.01
N ILE A 518 1.18 -16.43 20.55
CA ILE A 518 0.04 -15.99 21.37
C ILE A 518 -1.20 -16.87 21.21
N THR A 519 -2.08 -16.88 22.22
CA THR A 519 -3.34 -17.64 22.19
C THR A 519 -4.48 -16.84 21.54
N LYS A 520 -5.59 -17.55 21.24
CA LYS A 520 -6.81 -16.95 20.71
C LYS A 520 -7.40 -15.89 21.65
N GLU A 521 -7.39 -16.16 22.95
CA GLU A 521 -8.00 -15.31 23.97
C GLU A 521 -7.29 -13.95 24.05
N ILE A 522 -5.96 -13.95 23.98
CA ILE A 522 -5.14 -12.73 23.94
C ILE A 522 -5.46 -11.91 22.68
N LEU A 523 -5.58 -12.57 21.52
CA LEU A 523 -5.94 -11.91 20.26
C LEU A 523 -7.33 -11.27 20.32
N GLU A 524 -8.31 -11.98 20.86
CA GLU A 524 -9.69 -11.50 21.00
C GLU A 524 -9.76 -10.27 21.92
N GLU A 525 -9.09 -10.32 23.07
CA GLU A 525 -8.99 -9.22 24.02
C GLU A 525 -8.28 -8.00 23.38
N ALA A 526 -7.16 -8.22 22.69
CA ALA A 526 -6.40 -7.17 22.02
C ALA A 526 -7.20 -6.47 20.92
N LEU A 527 -7.93 -7.23 20.10
CA LEU A 527 -8.80 -6.70 19.05
C LEU A 527 -9.95 -5.86 19.61
N ALA A 528 -10.59 -6.34 20.68
CA ALA A 528 -11.69 -5.63 21.33
C ALA A 528 -11.22 -4.30 21.95
N GLN A 529 -10.07 -4.31 22.63
CA GLN A 529 -9.47 -3.12 23.21
C GLN A 529 -9.02 -2.13 22.12
N ALA A 530 -8.42 -2.62 21.03
CA ALA A 530 -8.05 -1.81 19.87
C ALA A 530 -9.27 -1.13 19.23
N LYS A 531 -10.41 -1.82 19.12
CA LYS A 531 -11.64 -1.25 18.56
C LYS A 531 -12.12 -0.03 19.35
N LYS A 532 -12.15 -0.14 20.69
CA LYS A 532 -12.50 0.97 21.59
C LYS A 532 -11.55 2.14 21.38
N ALA A 533 -10.25 1.88 21.33
CA ALA A 533 -9.25 2.93 21.18
C ALA A 533 -9.31 3.64 19.81
N ARG A 534 -9.60 2.90 18.73
CA ARG A 534 -9.82 3.51 17.41
C ARG A 534 -11.04 4.43 17.38
N ALA A 535 -12.11 4.09 18.11
CA ALA A 535 -13.29 4.95 18.21
C ALA A 535 -12.97 6.28 18.91
N GLU A 536 -12.23 6.24 20.03
CA GLU A 536 -11.80 7.47 20.73
C GLU A 536 -10.92 8.37 19.85
N ILE A 537 -10.01 7.78 19.05
CA ILE A 537 -9.19 8.54 18.10
C ILE A 537 -10.04 9.11 16.96
N MET A 538 -11.04 8.36 16.51
CA MET A 538 -11.95 8.80 15.45
C MET A 538 -12.71 10.05 15.85
N ASP A 539 -13.15 10.14 17.11
CA ASP A 539 -13.85 11.32 17.63
C ASP A 539 -12.98 12.58 17.50
N VAL A 540 -11.68 12.48 17.81
CA VAL A 540 -10.72 13.59 17.68
C VAL A 540 -10.47 13.97 16.22
N ILE A 541 -10.39 12.99 15.32
CA ILE A 541 -10.28 13.23 13.88
C ILE A 541 -11.49 14.02 13.38
N LEU A 542 -12.70 13.59 13.75
CA LEU A 542 -13.95 14.20 13.32
C LEU A 542 -14.20 15.57 13.96
N GLU A 543 -13.67 15.83 15.16
CA GLU A 543 -13.67 17.17 15.76
C GLU A 543 -12.80 18.15 14.96
N ALA A 544 -11.62 17.71 14.50
CA ALA A 544 -10.73 18.55 13.70
C ALA A 544 -11.23 18.76 12.26
N ILE A 545 -11.81 17.73 11.66
CA ILE A 545 -12.39 17.79 10.31
C ILE A 545 -13.58 16.82 10.18
N PRO A 546 -14.85 17.32 10.23
CA PRO A 546 -16.03 16.45 10.26
C PRO A 546 -16.29 15.62 9.00
N ALA A 547 -15.84 16.11 7.85
CA ALA A 547 -16.04 15.47 6.54
C ALA A 547 -14.98 15.95 5.54
N PRO A 548 -14.72 15.21 4.43
CA PRO A 548 -13.97 15.76 3.31
C PRO A 548 -14.57 17.09 2.84
N ARG A 549 -13.71 18.03 2.43
CA ARG A 549 -14.17 19.28 1.82
C ARG A 549 -14.94 19.02 0.53
N ASP A 550 -15.95 19.83 0.29
CA ASP A 550 -16.74 19.86 -0.95
C ASP A 550 -16.03 20.61 -2.10
N HIS A 551 -14.84 21.14 -1.85
CA HIS A 551 -14.01 21.85 -2.82
C HIS A 551 -12.54 21.48 -2.67
N LEU A 552 -11.80 21.63 -3.77
CA LEU A 552 -10.36 21.45 -3.81
C LEU A 552 -9.63 22.72 -3.38
N SER A 553 -8.39 22.57 -2.95
CA SER A 553 -7.47 23.69 -2.74
C SER A 553 -7.37 24.57 -3.99
N PRO A 554 -7.28 25.91 -3.86
CA PRO A 554 -7.04 26.79 -5.00
C PRO A 554 -5.71 26.53 -5.71
N TYR A 555 -4.78 25.84 -5.03
CA TYR A 555 -3.50 25.42 -5.58
C TYR A 555 -3.53 24.03 -6.19
N ALA A 556 -4.63 23.27 -6.06
CA ALA A 556 -4.79 22.00 -6.74
C ALA A 556 -5.13 22.21 -8.22
N PRO A 557 -4.64 21.36 -9.13
CA PRO A 557 -5.11 21.38 -10.50
C PRO A 557 -6.61 21.09 -10.50
N LYS A 558 -7.41 21.94 -11.14
CA LYS A 558 -8.83 21.68 -11.39
C LYS A 558 -8.96 20.69 -12.53
N TYR A 559 -10.14 20.11 -12.67
CA TYR A 559 -10.42 19.19 -13.76
C TYR A 559 -11.81 19.39 -14.36
N ALA A 560 -11.97 18.95 -15.62
CA ALA A 560 -13.27 18.65 -16.21
C ALA A 560 -13.19 17.27 -16.86
N THR A 561 -14.30 16.53 -16.78
CA THR A 561 -14.48 15.26 -17.48
C THR A 561 -15.54 15.39 -18.55
N MET A 562 -15.34 14.67 -19.66
CA MET A 562 -16.36 14.48 -20.69
C MET A 562 -16.20 13.10 -21.30
N ARG A 563 -17.29 12.53 -21.82
CA ARG A 563 -17.26 11.23 -22.51
C ARG A 563 -17.42 11.46 -24.00
N ILE A 564 -16.51 10.88 -24.77
CA ILE A 564 -16.56 10.83 -26.23
C ILE A 564 -16.76 9.39 -26.68
N GLU A 565 -17.26 9.20 -27.90
CA GLU A 565 -17.35 7.85 -28.45
C GLU A 565 -15.95 7.29 -28.75
N VAL A 566 -15.75 5.99 -28.55
CA VAL A 566 -14.45 5.32 -28.74
C VAL A 566 -13.91 5.54 -30.17
N ASP A 567 -14.79 5.63 -31.16
CA ASP A 567 -14.40 5.89 -32.56
C ASP A 567 -13.83 7.30 -32.78
N GLN A 568 -14.07 8.24 -31.86
CA GLN A 568 -13.67 9.64 -31.92
C GLN A 568 -12.35 9.93 -31.20
N ILE A 569 -11.83 8.99 -30.39
CA ILE A 569 -10.54 9.14 -29.71
C ILE A 569 -9.44 9.49 -30.72
N LYS A 570 -9.42 8.81 -31.87
CA LYS A 570 -8.46 9.06 -32.95
C LYS A 570 -8.55 10.47 -33.53
N ASP A 571 -9.73 11.07 -33.54
CA ASP A 571 -9.99 12.39 -34.11
C ASP A 571 -9.53 13.49 -33.15
N VAL A 572 -9.67 13.26 -31.83
CA VAL A 572 -9.15 14.14 -30.78
C VAL A 572 -7.63 14.07 -30.68
N ILE A 573 -7.05 12.86 -30.76
CA ILE A 573 -5.59 12.68 -30.76
C ILE A 573 -4.99 13.25 -32.05
N GLY A 574 -5.63 13.01 -33.18
CA GLY A 574 -5.13 13.38 -34.50
C GLY A 574 -3.96 12.51 -34.96
N LYS A 575 -3.47 12.76 -36.18
CA LYS A 575 -2.38 11.97 -36.77
C LYS A 575 -1.08 12.20 -36.00
N GLY A 576 -0.60 11.18 -35.28
CA GLY A 576 0.63 11.27 -34.50
C GLY A 576 0.56 12.23 -33.31
N GLY A 577 -0.65 12.54 -32.82
CA GLY A 577 -0.84 13.47 -31.69
C GLY A 577 -0.92 14.95 -32.08
N GLU A 578 -0.95 15.29 -33.37
CA GLU A 578 -0.95 16.70 -33.83
C GLU A 578 -2.13 17.51 -33.26
N THR A 579 -3.34 16.95 -33.27
CA THR A 579 -4.55 17.66 -32.83
C THR A 579 -4.56 17.86 -31.31
N ILE A 580 -4.25 16.83 -30.54
CA ILE A 580 -4.20 16.96 -29.08
C ILE A 580 -3.10 17.94 -28.63
N ASN A 581 -1.93 17.91 -29.28
CA ASN A 581 -0.86 18.86 -29.00
C ASN A 581 -1.25 20.31 -29.34
N ASP A 582 -1.98 20.53 -30.44
CA ASP A 582 -2.51 21.86 -30.80
C ASP A 582 -3.56 22.37 -29.79
N ILE A 583 -4.40 21.49 -29.25
CA ILE A 583 -5.34 21.84 -28.16
C ILE A 583 -4.55 22.25 -26.90
N ILE A 584 -3.55 21.45 -26.52
CA ILE A 584 -2.69 21.70 -25.35
C ILE A 584 -2.01 23.07 -25.48
N GLU A 585 -1.34 23.33 -26.62
CA GLU A 585 -0.64 24.60 -26.88
C GLU A 585 -1.60 25.80 -26.88
N LYS A 586 -2.80 25.66 -27.47
CA LYS A 586 -3.80 26.73 -27.51
C LYS A 586 -4.48 26.97 -26.16
N CYS A 587 -4.43 26.01 -25.24
CA CYS A 587 -5.13 26.07 -23.97
C CYS A 587 -4.15 26.14 -22.78
N ASP A 588 -3.06 26.88 -22.92
CA ASP A 588 -2.12 27.18 -21.82
C ASP A 588 -1.51 25.92 -21.18
N ASP A 589 -1.12 24.95 -22.02
CA ASP A 589 -0.50 23.70 -21.59
C ASP A 589 -1.36 22.86 -20.62
N VAL A 590 -2.68 22.85 -20.84
CA VAL A 590 -3.59 21.89 -20.17
C VAL A 590 -3.08 20.46 -20.31
N LYS A 591 -3.28 19.64 -19.27
CA LYS A 591 -3.04 18.19 -19.38
C LYS A 591 -4.32 17.50 -19.80
N ILE A 592 -4.26 16.65 -20.81
CA ILE A 592 -5.42 15.91 -21.31
C ILE A 592 -5.08 14.43 -21.23
N ASP A 593 -5.83 13.68 -20.44
CA ASP A 593 -5.76 12.23 -20.34
C ASP A 593 -7.03 11.66 -21.01
N ILE A 594 -6.87 10.70 -21.93
CA ILE A 594 -7.97 10.02 -22.63
C ILE A 594 -7.78 8.52 -22.42
N ASP A 595 -8.78 7.84 -21.84
CA ASP A 595 -8.75 6.40 -21.68
C ASP A 595 -9.32 5.66 -22.91
N ASP A 596 -9.15 4.33 -22.93
CA ASP A 596 -9.61 3.47 -24.02
C ASP A 596 -11.15 3.37 -24.11
N GLU A 597 -11.88 3.83 -23.09
CA GLU A 597 -13.34 3.87 -23.06
C GLU A 597 -13.93 5.22 -23.50
N GLY A 598 -13.07 6.20 -23.80
CA GLY A 598 -13.47 7.54 -24.25
C GLY A 598 -13.76 8.52 -23.12
N LEU A 599 -13.34 8.25 -21.88
CA LEU A 599 -13.32 9.26 -20.82
C LEU A 599 -12.14 10.20 -21.06
N VAL A 600 -12.46 11.47 -21.31
CA VAL A 600 -11.48 12.56 -21.43
C VAL A 600 -11.47 13.31 -20.12
N THR A 601 -10.30 13.42 -19.49
CA THR A 601 -10.07 14.27 -18.32
C THR A 601 -9.06 15.36 -18.64
N ILE A 602 -9.44 16.61 -18.37
CA ILE A 602 -8.65 17.80 -18.68
C ILE A 602 -8.27 18.48 -17.37
N TYR A 603 -6.98 18.72 -17.14
CA TYR A 603 -6.45 19.35 -15.92
C TYR A 603 -5.77 20.67 -16.20
N HIS A 604 -6.04 21.67 -15.36
CA HIS A 604 -5.29 22.93 -15.33
C HIS A 604 -5.57 23.71 -14.03
N TYR A 605 -4.73 24.72 -13.71
CA TYR A 605 -4.99 25.60 -12.57
C TYR A 605 -6.03 26.70 -12.88
N SER A 606 -6.17 27.06 -14.16
CA SER A 606 -7.16 28.03 -14.65
C SER A 606 -8.39 27.31 -15.23
N GLN A 607 -9.57 27.67 -14.72
CA GLN A 607 -10.84 27.14 -15.24
C GLN A 607 -11.08 27.57 -16.69
N GLU A 608 -10.67 28.78 -17.07
CA GLU A 608 -10.85 29.31 -18.42
C GLU A 608 -10.09 28.47 -19.47
N ALA A 609 -8.91 27.97 -19.11
CA ALA A 609 -8.13 27.08 -19.98
C ALA A 609 -8.82 25.72 -20.16
N ILE A 610 -9.40 25.17 -19.07
CA ILE A 610 -10.17 23.92 -19.11
C ILE A 610 -11.39 24.10 -20.00
N ASP A 611 -12.19 25.15 -19.79
CA ASP A 611 -13.42 25.39 -20.55
C ASP A 611 -13.12 25.56 -22.05
N LYS A 612 -11.99 26.20 -22.38
CA LYS A 612 -11.51 26.34 -23.76
C LYS A 612 -11.16 24.98 -24.37
N ALA A 613 -10.44 24.14 -23.64
CA ALA A 613 -10.07 22.81 -24.09
C ALA A 613 -11.30 21.89 -24.25
N VAL A 614 -12.22 21.89 -23.29
CA VAL A 614 -13.52 21.18 -23.38
C VAL A 614 -14.22 21.58 -24.67
N LYS A 615 -14.39 22.88 -24.91
CA LYS A 615 -15.07 23.38 -26.11
C LYS A 615 -14.40 22.94 -27.40
N MET A 616 -13.06 22.95 -27.46
CA MET A 616 -12.34 22.48 -28.64
C MET A 616 -12.57 20.98 -28.89
N ILE A 617 -12.57 20.17 -27.84
CA ILE A 617 -12.83 18.72 -27.94
C ILE A 617 -14.31 18.47 -28.31
N GLU A 618 -15.24 19.22 -27.73
CA GLU A 618 -16.66 19.19 -28.10
C GLU A 618 -16.86 19.54 -29.58
N ASP A 619 -16.18 20.57 -30.09
CA ASP A 619 -16.28 20.97 -31.49
C ASP A 619 -15.73 19.90 -32.45
N ILE A 620 -14.68 19.17 -32.05
CA ILE A 620 -14.11 18.04 -32.82
C ILE A 620 -15.04 16.83 -32.78
N THR A 621 -15.59 16.52 -31.60
CA THR A 621 -16.43 15.34 -31.38
C THR A 621 -17.91 15.58 -31.68
N ARG A 622 -18.27 16.79 -32.09
CA ARG A 622 -19.64 17.14 -32.44
C ARG A 622 -20.14 16.25 -33.58
N LYS A 623 -21.26 15.55 -33.36
CA LYS A 623 -21.97 14.79 -34.39
C LYS A 623 -23.24 15.54 -34.78
N ALA A 624 -23.59 15.47 -36.06
CA ALA A 624 -24.84 16.02 -36.55
C ALA A 624 -25.96 15.00 -36.33
N ASN A 625 -27.06 15.37 -35.64
CA ASN A 625 -28.16 14.45 -35.37
C ASN A 625 -29.32 14.63 -36.37
N VAL A 626 -29.98 13.53 -36.76
CA VAL A 626 -31.16 13.59 -37.62
C VAL A 626 -32.27 14.38 -36.92
N GLY A 627 -32.77 15.43 -37.58
CA GLY A 627 -33.83 16.28 -37.06
C GLY A 627 -33.35 17.60 -36.46
N GLU A 628 -32.06 17.75 -36.16
CA GLU A 628 -31.51 19.01 -35.65
C GLU A 628 -31.35 20.07 -36.75
N ILE A 629 -31.38 21.34 -36.33
CA ILE A 629 -31.31 22.51 -37.20
C ILE A 629 -29.98 23.22 -36.95
N TYR A 630 -29.23 23.48 -38.01
CA TYR A 630 -27.94 24.17 -37.95
C TYR A 630 -27.97 25.43 -38.81
N ASP A 631 -27.28 26.48 -38.33
CA ASP A 631 -26.91 27.65 -39.11
C ASP A 631 -25.57 27.37 -39.80
N GLY A 632 -25.62 26.77 -41.00
CA GLY A 632 -24.43 26.31 -41.69
C GLY A 632 -23.98 27.24 -42.83
N LYS A 633 -22.68 27.29 -43.09
CA LYS A 633 -22.08 28.13 -44.13
C LYS A 633 -21.94 27.38 -45.45
N ALA A 634 -22.36 27.98 -46.56
CA ALA A 634 -22.17 27.40 -47.89
C ALA A 634 -20.69 27.43 -48.31
N VAL A 635 -20.03 26.28 -48.22
CA VAL A 635 -18.59 26.12 -48.55
C VAL A 635 -18.35 25.68 -49.99
N ARG A 636 -19.37 25.10 -50.63
CA ARG A 636 -19.35 24.80 -52.07
C ARG A 636 -20.77 24.81 -52.63
N VAL A 637 -20.98 25.50 -53.75
CA VAL A 637 -22.27 25.58 -54.42
C VAL A 637 -22.10 25.17 -55.88
N GLU A 638 -22.93 24.24 -56.32
CA GLU A 638 -23.01 23.75 -57.70
C GLU A 638 -24.46 23.85 -58.17
N ASP A 639 -24.72 23.71 -59.48
CA ASP A 639 -26.08 23.90 -60.01
C ASP A 639 -27.13 22.95 -59.39
N LYS A 640 -26.75 21.72 -59.03
CA LYS A 640 -27.70 20.69 -58.52
C LYS A 640 -27.63 20.45 -57.01
N TYR A 641 -26.62 20.97 -56.33
CA TYR A 641 -26.41 20.74 -54.90
C TYR A 641 -25.51 21.80 -54.28
N ALA A 642 -25.55 21.92 -52.96
CA ALA A 642 -24.58 22.69 -52.18
C ALA A 642 -24.06 21.86 -51.00
N PHE A 643 -22.79 22.06 -50.63
CA PHE A 643 -22.25 21.62 -49.36
C PHE A 643 -22.34 22.78 -48.37
N ILE A 644 -23.03 22.52 -47.27
CA ILE A 644 -23.26 23.45 -46.18
C ILE A 644 -22.46 22.93 -44.99
N GLU A 645 -21.39 23.61 -44.61
CA GLU A 645 -20.61 23.30 -43.42
C GLU A 645 -21.47 23.60 -42.19
N LEU A 646 -21.80 22.55 -41.43
CA LEU A 646 -22.69 22.67 -40.27
C LEU A 646 -21.91 23.14 -39.03
N PHE A 647 -20.69 22.63 -38.89
CA PHE A 647 -19.68 22.97 -37.91
C PHE A 647 -18.34 22.39 -38.43
N PRO A 648 -17.18 22.83 -37.89
CA PRO A 648 -15.87 22.47 -38.43
C PRO A 648 -15.73 20.96 -38.69
N GLY A 649 -15.34 20.60 -39.91
CA GLY A 649 -15.14 19.20 -40.31
C GLY A 649 -16.38 18.43 -40.78
N THR A 650 -17.61 18.95 -40.59
CA THR A 650 -18.84 18.27 -41.01
C THR A 650 -19.64 19.06 -42.05
N ASN A 651 -19.72 18.50 -43.27
CA ASN A 651 -20.46 19.07 -44.38
C ASN A 651 -21.81 18.37 -44.61
N GLY A 652 -22.89 19.14 -44.58
CA GLY A 652 -24.22 18.73 -44.99
C GLY A 652 -24.40 18.84 -46.51
N PHE A 653 -24.83 17.76 -47.16
CA PHE A 653 -25.23 17.76 -48.56
C PHE A 653 -26.68 18.26 -48.72
N LEU A 654 -26.84 19.41 -49.36
CA LEU A 654 -28.12 20.03 -49.68
C LEU A 654 -28.43 19.81 -51.17
N HIS A 655 -29.40 18.96 -51.47
CA HIS A 655 -29.85 18.71 -52.84
C HIS A 655 -30.84 19.79 -53.31
N VAL A 656 -30.88 20.11 -54.61
CA VAL A 656 -31.77 21.16 -55.17
C VAL A 656 -33.25 20.99 -54.82
N LYS A 657 -33.73 19.74 -54.67
CA LYS A 657 -35.12 19.42 -54.29
C LYS A 657 -35.47 19.75 -52.83
N ASP A 658 -34.45 19.96 -52.01
CA ASP A 658 -34.54 20.17 -50.56
C ASP A 658 -34.27 21.63 -50.19
N VAL A 659 -34.21 22.53 -51.18
CA VAL A 659 -34.01 23.98 -50.98
C VAL A 659 -35.31 24.71 -50.65
N ALA A 660 -36.40 24.46 -51.40
CA ALA A 660 -37.70 25.13 -51.23
C ALA A 660 -38.87 24.25 -51.72
N TRP A 661 -40.11 24.66 -51.46
CA TRP A 661 -41.33 24.00 -51.97
C TRP A 661 -41.60 24.31 -53.45
N ASP A 662 -41.22 25.50 -53.92
CA ASP A 662 -41.31 25.90 -55.32
C ASP A 662 -40.21 25.25 -56.16
N ARG A 663 -40.41 25.16 -57.48
CA ARG A 663 -39.45 24.53 -58.39
C ARG A 663 -38.19 25.40 -58.51
N THR A 664 -37.16 25.05 -57.74
CA THR A 664 -35.81 25.61 -57.88
C THR A 664 -35.06 24.89 -59.00
N GLU A 665 -34.64 25.60 -60.04
CA GLU A 665 -33.88 25.01 -61.15
C GLU A 665 -32.39 24.85 -60.82
N LYS A 666 -31.78 25.85 -60.16
CA LYS A 666 -30.39 25.79 -59.71
C LYS A 666 -30.23 26.23 -58.26
N VAL A 667 -29.36 25.55 -57.50
CA VAL A 667 -29.06 25.93 -56.11
C VAL A 667 -28.35 27.28 -56.04
N SER A 668 -27.52 27.58 -57.04
CA SER A 668 -26.77 28.84 -57.22
C SER A 668 -27.67 30.08 -57.36
N ASP A 669 -28.94 29.91 -57.73
CA ASP A 669 -29.90 31.02 -57.81
C ASP A 669 -30.43 31.45 -56.42
N VAL A 670 -30.31 30.58 -55.41
CA VAL A 670 -30.94 30.75 -54.09
C VAL A 670 -29.90 30.83 -52.96
N ILE A 671 -28.73 30.21 -53.12
CA ILE A 671 -27.66 30.15 -52.12
C ILE A 671 -26.35 30.49 -52.83
N LYS A 672 -25.63 31.49 -52.33
CA LYS A 672 -24.30 31.85 -52.81
C LYS A 672 -23.21 31.26 -51.93
N LEU A 673 -22.01 31.12 -52.49
CA LEU A 673 -20.83 30.71 -51.74
C LEU A 673 -20.59 31.69 -50.58
N GLY A 674 -20.49 31.17 -49.36
CA GLY A 674 -20.31 31.94 -48.13
C GLY A 674 -21.59 32.30 -47.39
N ASP A 675 -22.78 32.07 -47.96
CA ASP A 675 -24.06 32.36 -47.28
C ASP A 675 -24.26 31.47 -46.05
N ILE A 676 -24.82 32.04 -44.98
CA ILE A 676 -25.27 31.29 -43.79
C ILE A 676 -26.73 30.88 -44.02
N VAL A 677 -27.00 29.59 -43.98
CA VAL A 677 -28.30 29.01 -44.31
C VAL A 677 -28.76 28.07 -43.18
N LYS A 678 -29.98 28.30 -42.66
CA LYS A 678 -30.64 27.33 -41.77
C LYS A 678 -31.02 26.07 -42.53
N VAL A 679 -30.51 24.94 -42.07
CA VAL A 679 -30.79 23.64 -42.65
C VAL A 679 -31.08 22.61 -41.56
N LYS A 680 -32.04 21.72 -41.81
CA LYS A 680 -32.38 20.60 -40.92
C LYS A 680 -31.72 19.32 -41.43
N VAL A 681 -31.06 18.56 -40.56
CA VAL A 681 -30.54 17.25 -40.94
C VAL A 681 -31.70 16.29 -41.16
N THR A 682 -31.74 15.68 -42.34
CA THR A 682 -32.84 14.78 -42.75
C THR A 682 -32.45 13.32 -42.66
N LYS A 683 -31.19 12.99 -42.97
CA LYS A 683 -30.68 11.64 -42.97
C LYS A 683 -29.17 11.64 -42.82
N ILE A 684 -28.64 10.71 -42.05
CA ILE A 684 -27.20 10.42 -42.00
C ILE A 684 -27.00 9.12 -42.77
N THR A 685 -25.99 9.07 -43.65
CA THR A 685 -25.66 7.91 -44.47
C THR A 685 -24.16 7.64 -44.42
N ASP A 686 -23.72 6.46 -44.85
CA ASP A 686 -22.30 6.09 -44.94
C ASP A 686 -21.48 7.03 -45.84
N LYS A 687 -22.15 7.85 -46.67
CA LYS A 687 -21.54 8.83 -47.58
C LYS A 687 -21.56 10.27 -47.04
N GLY A 688 -22.12 10.50 -45.84
CA GLY A 688 -22.22 11.82 -45.21
C GLY A 688 -23.62 12.20 -44.74
N VAL A 689 -23.76 13.46 -44.32
CA VAL A 689 -24.98 14.04 -43.71
C VAL A 689 -25.81 14.74 -44.78
N ASN A 690 -27.09 14.39 -44.93
CA ASN A 690 -28.03 15.06 -45.84
C ASN A 690 -28.87 16.09 -45.10
N VAL A 691 -28.97 17.30 -45.64
CA VAL A 691 -29.67 18.43 -45.01
C VAL A 691 -30.74 19.03 -45.92
N SER A 692 -31.76 19.65 -45.34
CA SER A 692 -32.89 20.25 -46.05
C SER A 692 -33.24 21.61 -45.47
N LYS A 693 -33.29 22.62 -46.34
CA LYS A 693 -33.85 23.95 -46.04
C LYS A 693 -35.38 23.93 -46.16
N LYS A 694 -35.90 23.15 -47.11
CA LYS A 694 -37.34 22.93 -47.35
C LYS A 694 -38.06 22.35 -46.14
N ALA A 695 -37.41 21.46 -45.39
CA ALA A 695 -37.99 20.84 -44.19
C ALA A 695 -38.33 21.86 -43.08
N LEU A 696 -37.81 23.08 -43.16
CA LEU A 696 -38.10 24.19 -42.24
C LEU A 696 -39.22 25.11 -42.73
N MET A 697 -39.70 24.92 -43.96
CA MET A 697 -40.75 25.75 -44.56
C MET A 697 -42.13 25.11 -44.36
N PRO A 698 -43.18 25.88 -44.03
CA PRO A 698 -44.53 25.36 -43.85
C PRO A 698 -45.00 24.64 -45.12
N ARG A 699 -45.56 23.44 -44.95
CA ARG A 699 -46.02 22.61 -46.07
C ARG A 699 -47.20 23.31 -46.76
N PRO A 700 -47.13 23.62 -48.07
CA PRO A 700 -48.23 24.24 -48.78
C PRO A 700 -49.44 23.30 -48.77
N VAL A 701 -50.61 23.83 -48.41
CA VAL A 701 -51.87 23.08 -48.33
C VAL A 701 -52.23 22.58 -49.73
N LYS A 702 -52.31 21.25 -49.91
CA LYS A 702 -52.86 20.66 -51.13
C LYS A 702 -54.36 21.01 -51.20
N LYS A 703 -54.78 21.76 -52.23
CA LYS A 703 -56.20 21.83 -52.61
C LYS A 703 -56.64 20.43 -53.02
N GLU A 704 -57.52 19.81 -52.23
CA GLU A 704 -58.28 18.64 -52.66
C GLU A 704 -59.24 19.07 -53.75
N GLU A 705 -59.08 18.50 -54.96
CA GLU A 705 -60.10 18.60 -56.00
C GLU A 705 -61.31 17.76 -55.57
N LYS A 706 -62.42 18.44 -55.24
CA LYS A 706 -63.72 17.80 -55.09
C LYS A 706 -64.13 17.18 -56.43
N LYS A 707 -64.26 15.86 -56.49
CA LYS A 707 -65.07 15.17 -57.51
C LYS A 707 -66.54 15.45 -57.21
N GLU A 708 -67.22 16.12 -58.13
CA GLU A 708 -68.69 16.18 -58.18
C GLU A 708 -69.24 14.80 -58.60
N GLU A 709 -70.08 14.21 -57.75
CA GLU A 709 -70.99 13.14 -58.15
C GLU A 709 -72.26 13.78 -58.72
N ALA A 710 -72.60 13.37 -59.94
CA ALA A 710 -73.80 13.75 -60.65
C ALA A 710 -75.04 13.13 -60.00
N ALA A 711 -76.10 13.92 -59.86
CA ALA A 711 -77.45 13.44 -59.64
C ALA A 711 -78.20 13.55 -60.98
N ASP A 712 -78.66 12.41 -61.50
CA ASP A 712 -79.70 12.35 -62.55
C ASP A 712 -80.92 11.63 -61.97
N GLU A 713 -82.09 12.25 -62.19
CA GLU A 713 -83.42 11.65 -62.10
C GLU A 713 -83.68 10.64 -63.21
#